data_AF-A0A536PU54-F1
#
_entry.id   AF-A0A536PU54-F1
#
_cell.length_a   1.000
_cell.length_b   1.000
_cell.length_c   1.000
_cell.angle_alpha   90.00
_cell.angle_beta   90.00
_cell.angle_gamma   90.00
#
_symmetry.space_group_name_H-M   'P 1'
#
loop_
_entity.id
_entity.type
_entity.pdbx_description
1 polymer ?
#
loop_
_entity_poly.entity_id
_entity_poly.type
_entity_poly.pdbx_seq_one_letter_code
_entity_poly.pdbx_strand_id
1 'polypeptide(L)'
;MSYAILAGLVLWLIWRGFARLTDETEKLGSRLERLEERVKRLATPATERSAEVLPPVAPRPAAPVPPPPAPAPTPTPAQLQAAPESWALTRRQIKGVLQRSGIGAADWETVIGGKWLNKIGIVVLVVGVALFLGYSLRYMGPWGRVGTGALSGLALLIGGVLLQRIPRYTLFAKPLVGGGWALLYFTAYAAHNVSAAKVIAAPIWGLSLLGAVAAAMILHSLQYRSEVATGLAYVLGFVTVAISPITEFTLAAAFVLADSLVLIVKKTRWCVLGLFGVAATYVNHALWLEFRMEGFAHRPSLETFWLGQGMLILYWLVFSAFDFSIEPVTGSEKRVTTSINLANTVAFLGLSFGQVSAVFPESRYLLTGIAGLVYAASSSLLRTLRRRIPHLLNGVVAVALIALTLPLKPATSAVAQYWLGPAWLFEAAIVLAVGLFLREVVFRVEAYLLGLTAAGTLLFVNLSGRPDVPHVLRLLTVVPAIAYLYYAFNRLERASQSRLLREGERETGIVASYLAAALFAVLAWQELRHELVGLAWLAAGLVLAEAGIRFRTLPLRTQACLFAALAVAALLAVNLYEFYGGHEVRRLSRWITVPPAILASYYLFGRLRRAVDRGAVPQSETQVADLLSYGASLLLLVLLWKELDSAAVALAWGVVGLLLVEAGLALDRAALRHQGHVVAAATFGRLFLANFTAPGGFHGLSIRLITALPIVTFFYYLRSRLKDDAWASRGYSYAAAIVLVMLARFELGRTEAVLGWAALALGWLIFGIAWQDRDFRFQSYLAAALAFERSWATNFYLTGSFYGLPERIATTVPVIAVLYVANACCLARRDAFARIGAGETAGRLTLIDANARVLFSLLGTFLVTLLLYYEVQGNLLTIAWA
;
A
#
# COMPACT_ATOMS: atom_id res chain seq x y z
N MET A 1 -18.21 -13.16 50.64
CA MET A 1 -19.16 -14.20 50.16
C MET A 1 -19.60 -13.96 48.72
N SER A 2 -20.04 -12.74 48.35
CA SER A 2 -20.52 -12.36 47.00
C SER A 2 -19.57 -12.74 45.84
N TYR A 3 -18.25 -12.66 46.05
CA TYR A 3 -17.25 -12.92 45.02
C TYR A 3 -16.99 -14.41 44.73
N ALA A 4 -17.12 -15.28 45.74
CA ALA A 4 -17.09 -16.73 45.54
C ALA A 4 -18.28 -17.19 44.67
N ILE A 5 -19.42 -16.53 44.83
CA ILE A 5 -20.61 -16.71 43.98
C ILE A 5 -20.33 -16.20 42.57
N LEU A 6 -19.64 -15.05 42.39
CA LEU A 6 -19.28 -14.52 41.07
C LEU A 6 -18.26 -15.42 40.34
N ALA A 7 -17.20 -15.88 41.01
CA ALA A 7 -16.23 -16.82 40.45
C ALA A 7 -16.89 -18.16 40.08
N GLY A 8 -17.75 -18.68 40.95
CA GLY A 8 -18.60 -19.83 40.67
C GLY A 8 -19.53 -19.60 39.48
N LEU A 9 -20.13 -18.40 39.34
CA LEU A 9 -20.98 -18.02 38.21
C LEU A 9 -20.21 -17.94 36.89
N VAL A 10 -18.99 -17.40 36.89
CA VAL A 10 -18.12 -17.34 35.71
C VAL A 10 -17.71 -18.74 35.26
N LEU A 11 -17.22 -19.58 36.19
CA LEU A 11 -16.90 -20.99 35.90
C LEU A 11 -18.15 -21.78 35.46
N TRP A 12 -19.33 -21.46 36.01
CA TRP A 12 -20.61 -22.05 35.61
C TRP A 12 -21.11 -21.57 34.24
N LEU A 13 -20.85 -20.32 33.85
CA LEU A 13 -21.15 -19.78 32.51
C LEU A 13 -20.23 -20.38 31.46
N ILE A 14 -18.94 -20.54 31.77
CA ILE A 14 -17.96 -21.28 30.93
C ILE A 14 -18.43 -22.73 30.76
N TRP A 15 -18.79 -23.40 31.86
CA TRP A 15 -19.39 -24.74 31.83
C TRP A 15 -20.72 -24.80 31.06
N ARG A 16 -21.55 -23.75 31.12
CA ARG A 16 -22.83 -23.67 30.37
C ARG A 16 -22.59 -23.53 28.86
N GLY A 17 -21.52 -22.87 28.43
CA GLY A 17 -21.06 -22.89 27.04
C GLY A 17 -20.56 -24.28 26.62
N PHE A 18 -19.69 -24.88 27.45
CA PHE A 18 -19.14 -26.22 27.26
C PHE A 18 -20.22 -27.31 27.14
N ALA A 19 -21.23 -27.27 28.02
CA ALA A 19 -22.33 -28.22 28.05
C ALA A 19 -23.26 -28.10 26.84
N ARG A 20 -23.33 -26.94 26.18
CA ARG A 20 -24.04 -26.79 24.89
C ARG A 20 -23.22 -27.34 23.74
N LEU A 21 -21.91 -27.04 23.68
CA LEU A 21 -21.01 -27.51 22.63
C LEU A 21 -20.94 -29.05 22.59
N THR A 22 -20.83 -29.69 23.76
CA THR A 22 -20.86 -31.16 23.85
C THR A 22 -22.18 -31.76 23.38
N ASP A 23 -23.32 -31.24 23.85
CA ASP A 23 -24.67 -31.67 23.44
C ASP A 23 -24.93 -31.42 21.93
N GLU A 24 -24.37 -30.35 21.35
CA GLU A 24 -24.37 -30.09 19.90
C GLU A 24 -23.48 -31.07 19.12
N THR A 25 -22.28 -31.40 19.62
CA THR A 25 -21.41 -32.40 18.96
C THR A 25 -22.03 -33.80 18.97
N GLU A 26 -22.72 -34.19 20.06
CA GLU A 26 -23.42 -35.47 20.17
C GLU A 26 -24.68 -35.51 19.25
N LYS A 27 -25.39 -34.38 19.13
CA LYS A 27 -26.48 -34.20 18.14
C LYS A 27 -25.99 -34.19 16.70
N LEU A 28 -24.81 -33.64 16.41
CA LEU A 28 -24.21 -33.64 15.08
C LEU A 28 -23.69 -35.02 14.70
N GLY A 29 -22.98 -35.72 15.60
CA GLY A 29 -22.52 -37.09 15.40
C GLY A 29 -23.68 -38.04 15.09
N SER A 30 -24.70 -38.05 15.95
CA SER A 30 -25.90 -38.88 15.72
C SER A 30 -26.73 -38.45 14.50
N ARG A 31 -26.60 -37.22 13.99
CA ARG A 31 -27.18 -36.82 12.70
C ARG A 31 -26.35 -37.32 11.52
N LEU A 32 -25.03 -37.35 11.67
CA LEU A 32 -24.08 -37.86 10.67
C LEU A 32 -24.22 -39.38 10.53
N GLU A 33 -24.26 -40.13 11.64
CA GLU A 33 -24.57 -41.57 11.64
C GLU A 33 -25.92 -41.85 10.98
N ARG A 34 -26.99 -41.10 11.31
CA ARG A 34 -28.30 -41.25 10.66
C ARG A 34 -28.29 -40.87 9.17
N LEU A 35 -27.37 -40.01 8.72
CA LEU A 35 -27.20 -39.69 7.31
C LEU A 35 -26.40 -40.77 6.59
N GLU A 36 -25.29 -41.24 7.17
CA GLU A 36 -24.52 -42.38 6.66
C GLU A 36 -25.36 -43.65 6.61
N GLU A 37 -26.19 -43.91 7.62
CA GLU A 37 -27.09 -45.05 7.65
C GLU A 37 -28.21 -44.93 6.62
N ARG A 38 -28.74 -43.72 6.39
CA ARG A 38 -29.68 -43.47 5.27
C ARG A 38 -29.01 -43.64 3.91
N VAL A 39 -27.78 -43.14 3.73
CA VAL A 39 -26.99 -43.34 2.51
C VAL A 39 -26.67 -44.82 2.31
N LYS A 40 -26.33 -45.57 3.36
CA LYS A 40 -26.04 -47.01 3.31
C LYS A 40 -27.29 -47.85 3.02
N ARG A 41 -28.47 -47.44 3.52
CA ARG A 41 -29.79 -48.01 3.17
C ARG A 41 -30.26 -47.64 1.75
N LEU A 42 -29.79 -46.52 1.20
CA LEU A 42 -30.04 -46.13 -0.21
C LEU A 42 -29.02 -46.74 -1.18
N ALA A 43 -27.81 -47.07 -0.71
CA ALA A 43 -26.74 -47.71 -1.46
C ALA A 43 -26.74 -49.24 -1.35
N THR A 44 -27.65 -49.84 -0.57
CA THR A 44 -27.95 -51.26 -0.66
C THR A 44 -28.84 -51.46 -1.89
N PRO A 45 -28.42 -52.20 -2.93
CA PRO A 45 -29.17 -52.25 -4.17
C PRO A 45 -30.48 -53.02 -3.99
N ALA A 46 -31.58 -52.43 -4.46
CA ALA A 46 -32.88 -53.09 -4.55
C ALA A 46 -32.90 -54.05 -5.75
N THR A 47 -32.20 -55.18 -5.63
CA THR A 47 -32.16 -56.24 -6.66
C THR A 47 -33.14 -57.37 -6.33
N GLU A 48 -34.42 -57.05 -6.13
CA GLU A 48 -35.55 -58.01 -6.22
C GLU A 48 -36.90 -57.28 -6.04
N ARG A 49 -37.46 -56.76 -7.13
CA ARG A 49 -38.91 -56.50 -7.31
C ARG A 49 -39.19 -56.20 -8.79
N SER A 50 -39.30 -57.28 -9.57
CA SER A 50 -39.72 -57.23 -10.98
C SER A 50 -41.23 -56.97 -11.13
N ALA A 51 -41.61 -56.62 -12.36
CA ALA A 51 -42.96 -56.72 -12.93
C ALA A 51 -44.03 -55.74 -12.39
N GLU A 52 -44.00 -54.51 -12.91
CA GLU A 52 -44.96 -54.08 -13.94
C GLU A 52 -46.21 -54.97 -14.18
N VAL A 53 -47.40 -54.49 -13.76
CA VAL A 53 -48.66 -54.48 -14.54
C VAL A 53 -49.52 -53.30 -14.03
N LEU A 54 -50.04 -52.46 -14.93
CA LEU A 54 -51.06 -51.44 -14.63
C LEU A 54 -52.38 -51.75 -15.37
N PRO A 55 -53.54 -51.77 -14.69
CA PRO A 55 -54.85 -51.69 -15.32
C PRO A 55 -55.44 -50.25 -15.31
N PRO A 56 -56.46 -49.95 -16.14
CA PRO A 56 -56.78 -48.58 -16.57
C PRO A 56 -57.81 -47.82 -15.70
N VAL A 57 -57.95 -46.52 -15.96
CA VAL A 57 -58.85 -45.58 -15.27
C VAL A 57 -60.05 -45.18 -16.15
N ALA A 58 -61.27 -45.27 -15.60
CA ALA A 58 -62.46 -44.37 -15.79
C ALA A 58 -63.78 -45.13 -15.51
N PRO A 59 -64.94 -44.46 -15.27
CA PRO A 59 -65.20 -43.17 -14.60
C PRO A 59 -66.28 -43.26 -13.48
N ARG A 60 -66.57 -42.17 -12.76
CA ARG A 60 -67.70 -42.02 -11.80
C ARG A 60 -68.89 -41.25 -12.41
N PRO A 61 -70.13 -41.71 -12.19
CA PRO A 61 -71.21 -40.98 -11.46
C PRO A 61 -71.97 -41.92 -10.47
N ALA A 62 -72.94 -41.53 -9.61
CA ALA A 62 -73.34 -40.25 -8.99
C ALA A 62 -74.17 -40.51 -7.67
N ALA A 63 -75.31 -39.83 -7.45
CA ALA A 63 -76.22 -39.88 -6.28
C ALA A 63 -77.68 -40.27 -6.71
N PRO A 64 -78.71 -40.56 -5.84
CA PRO A 64 -79.22 -39.68 -4.75
C PRO A 64 -79.91 -40.27 -3.47
N VAL A 65 -79.77 -39.59 -2.30
CA VAL A 65 -80.78 -38.89 -1.40
C VAL A 65 -82.24 -39.43 -1.23
N PRO A 66 -83.03 -39.26 -0.10
CA PRO A 66 -82.83 -38.89 1.34
C PRO A 66 -83.48 -39.89 2.38
N PRO A 67 -83.57 -39.59 3.71
CA PRO A 67 -84.80 -38.95 4.28
C PRO A 67 -84.59 -37.92 5.45
N PRO A 68 -85.60 -37.10 5.85
CA PRO A 68 -85.58 -36.12 6.97
C PRO A 68 -86.67 -36.43 8.06
N PRO A 69 -87.14 -35.55 8.99
CA PRO A 69 -86.71 -34.19 9.45
C PRO A 69 -86.73 -33.86 10.99
N ALA A 70 -86.15 -32.70 11.36
CA ALA A 70 -86.57 -31.71 12.41
C ALA A 70 -86.41 -32.00 13.93
N PRO A 71 -86.39 -30.96 14.83
CA PRO A 71 -86.56 -29.50 14.63
C PRO A 71 -85.38 -28.59 15.08
N ALA A 72 -85.57 -27.25 14.98
CA ALA A 72 -84.57 -26.16 15.17
C ALA A 72 -85.12 -25.05 16.12
N PRO A 73 -84.65 -23.77 16.10
CA PRO A 73 -83.32 -23.17 16.29
C PRO A 73 -83.25 -22.27 17.58
N THR A 74 -82.12 -21.67 18.02
CA THR A 74 -81.56 -20.29 17.76
C THR A 74 -80.88 -19.83 19.10
N PRO A 75 -79.99 -18.80 19.21
CA PRO A 75 -79.49 -17.85 18.21
C PRO A 75 -77.94 -17.72 18.11
N THR A 76 -77.50 -16.84 17.20
CA THR A 76 -76.10 -16.43 16.93
C THR A 76 -75.58 -15.42 17.98
N PRO A 77 -74.25 -15.18 18.09
CA PRO A 77 -73.65 -14.08 17.30
C PRO A 77 -72.21 -14.29 16.78
N ALA A 78 -71.89 -13.51 15.74
CA ALA A 78 -70.56 -13.04 15.30
C ALA A 78 -69.47 -14.06 14.87
N GLN A 79 -69.17 -14.06 13.58
CA GLN A 79 -67.94 -14.60 12.99
C GLN A 79 -66.73 -13.73 13.40
N LEU A 80 -65.66 -14.36 13.91
CA LEU A 80 -64.32 -13.79 13.89
C LEU A 80 -63.60 -14.26 12.63
N GLN A 81 -62.98 -13.32 11.93
CA GLN A 81 -62.44 -13.49 10.58
C GLN A 81 -61.42 -14.64 10.48
N ALA A 82 -61.47 -15.38 9.36
CA ALA A 82 -60.41 -16.30 9.00
C ALA A 82 -59.09 -15.51 8.85
N ALA A 83 -58.05 -15.93 9.59
CA ALA A 83 -56.73 -15.33 9.48
C ALA A 83 -56.19 -15.47 8.04
N PRO A 84 -55.51 -14.46 7.48
CA PRO A 84 -55.10 -14.48 6.08
C PRO A 84 -54.16 -15.66 5.79
N GLU A 85 -54.12 -16.11 4.52
CA GLU A 85 -53.37 -17.32 4.12
C GLU A 85 -51.87 -17.26 4.48
N SER A 86 -51.31 -16.06 4.62
CA SER A 86 -49.99 -15.83 5.21
C SER A 86 -49.84 -16.47 6.59
N TRP A 87 -50.81 -16.33 7.49
CA TRP A 87 -50.79 -16.99 8.80
C TRP A 87 -50.94 -18.51 8.73
N ALA A 88 -51.61 -19.05 7.70
CA ALA A 88 -51.69 -20.49 7.49
C ALA A 88 -50.33 -21.06 7.02
N LEU A 89 -49.68 -20.39 6.06
CA LEU A 89 -48.33 -20.72 5.59
C LEU A 89 -47.28 -20.54 6.69
N THR A 90 -47.30 -19.43 7.42
CA THR A 90 -46.43 -19.17 8.56
C THR A 90 -46.68 -20.17 9.69
N ARG A 91 -47.93 -20.55 10.00
CA ARG A 91 -48.19 -21.62 10.99
C ARG A 91 -47.71 -22.99 10.50
N ARG A 92 -47.76 -23.30 9.20
CA ARG A 92 -47.23 -24.55 8.61
C ARG A 92 -45.70 -24.56 8.58
N GLN A 93 -45.06 -23.43 8.31
CA GLN A 93 -43.61 -23.24 8.41
C GLN A 93 -43.13 -23.27 9.87
N ILE A 94 -43.77 -22.56 10.80
CA ILE A 94 -43.45 -22.60 12.23
C ILE A 94 -43.67 -24.01 12.79
N LYS A 95 -44.76 -24.70 12.45
CA LYS A 95 -44.99 -26.09 12.87
C LYS A 95 -43.95 -27.05 12.26
N GLY A 96 -43.54 -26.83 11.00
CA GLY A 96 -42.46 -27.56 10.34
C GLY A 96 -41.06 -27.26 10.90
N VAL A 97 -40.80 -26.03 11.35
CA VAL A 97 -39.57 -25.64 12.05
C VAL A 97 -39.56 -26.24 13.46
N LEU A 98 -40.67 -26.18 14.20
CA LEU A 98 -40.83 -26.84 15.51
C LEU A 98 -40.63 -28.36 15.42
N GLN A 99 -41.20 -29.02 14.42
CA GLN A 99 -40.96 -30.45 14.14
C GLN A 99 -39.52 -30.75 13.71
N ARG A 100 -38.82 -29.82 13.03
CA ARG A 100 -37.40 -29.98 12.67
C ARG A 100 -36.44 -29.67 13.82
N SER A 101 -36.83 -28.82 14.78
CA SER A 101 -36.06 -28.55 16.00
C SER A 101 -36.20 -29.64 17.05
N GLY A 102 -37.31 -30.38 17.06
CA GLY A 102 -37.45 -31.60 17.88
C GLY A 102 -37.35 -31.36 19.38
N ILE A 103 -38.08 -30.36 19.90
CA ILE A 103 -38.22 -30.12 21.35
C ILE A 103 -39.70 -29.88 21.65
N GLY A 104 -40.38 -30.89 22.19
CA GLY A 104 -41.68 -30.74 22.82
C GLY A 104 -41.57 -30.17 24.24
N ALA A 105 -42.68 -29.68 24.79
CA ALA A 105 -42.70 -29.23 26.20
C ALA A 105 -42.35 -30.38 27.19
N ALA A 106 -42.69 -31.63 26.84
CA ALA A 106 -42.30 -32.81 27.60
C ALA A 106 -40.79 -33.14 27.52
N ASP A 107 -40.12 -32.75 26.42
CA ASP A 107 -38.65 -32.85 26.31
C ASP A 107 -37.97 -31.80 27.18
N TRP A 108 -38.57 -30.61 27.31
CA TRP A 108 -38.06 -29.57 28.22
C TRP A 108 -38.08 -30.02 29.68
N GLU A 109 -39.16 -30.65 30.14
CA GLU A 109 -39.30 -31.12 31.51
C GLU A 109 -38.35 -32.29 31.83
N THR A 110 -38.16 -33.23 30.89
CA THR A 110 -37.21 -34.34 31.04
C THR A 110 -35.74 -33.89 30.92
N VAL A 111 -35.44 -32.88 30.10
CA VAL A 111 -34.08 -32.29 30.02
C VAL A 111 -33.78 -31.45 31.26
N ILE A 112 -34.69 -30.59 31.72
CA ILE A 112 -34.51 -29.79 32.94
C ILE A 112 -34.45 -30.71 34.16
N GLY A 113 -35.52 -31.48 34.43
CA GLY A 113 -35.66 -32.29 35.64
C GLY A 113 -34.69 -33.47 35.69
N GLY A 114 -34.54 -34.21 34.58
CA GLY A 114 -33.65 -35.38 34.53
C GLY A 114 -32.17 -35.00 34.41
N LYS A 115 -31.80 -34.29 33.33
CA LYS A 115 -30.38 -34.06 32.98
C LYS A 115 -29.74 -32.84 33.67
N TRP A 116 -30.47 -31.75 33.90
CA TRP A 116 -29.91 -30.53 34.49
C TRP A 116 -30.01 -30.48 36.01
N LEU A 117 -31.17 -30.80 36.58
CA LEU A 117 -31.44 -30.65 38.02
C LEU A 117 -30.50 -31.52 38.86
N ASN A 118 -30.20 -32.73 38.39
CA ASN A 118 -29.19 -33.63 38.96
C ASN A 118 -27.74 -33.08 38.86
N LYS A 119 -27.35 -32.51 37.72
CA LYS A 119 -26.02 -31.86 37.57
C LYS A 119 -25.88 -30.63 38.46
N ILE A 120 -26.91 -29.81 38.58
CA ILE A 120 -26.93 -28.65 39.49
C ILE A 120 -26.95 -29.13 40.94
N GLY A 121 -27.75 -30.15 41.26
CA GLY A 121 -27.90 -30.72 42.59
C GLY A 121 -26.57 -31.21 43.17
N ILE A 122 -25.77 -31.97 42.41
CA ILE A 122 -24.44 -32.39 42.90
C ILE A 122 -23.47 -31.21 43.06
N VAL A 123 -23.56 -30.18 42.20
CA VAL A 123 -22.71 -28.99 42.31
C VAL A 123 -23.05 -28.20 43.57
N VAL A 124 -24.33 -27.97 43.83
CA VAL A 124 -24.83 -27.34 45.05
C VAL A 124 -24.51 -28.19 46.27
N LEU A 125 -24.60 -29.52 46.19
CA LEU A 125 -24.23 -30.42 47.29
C LEU A 125 -22.74 -30.33 47.62
N VAL A 126 -21.85 -30.43 46.62
CA VAL A 126 -20.40 -30.40 46.84
C VAL A 126 -19.93 -29.01 47.33
N VAL A 127 -20.42 -27.93 46.72
CA VAL A 127 -20.15 -26.56 47.20
C VAL A 127 -20.74 -26.35 48.60
N GLY A 128 -21.94 -26.86 48.86
CA GLY A 128 -22.61 -26.81 50.16
C GLY A 128 -21.83 -27.56 51.25
N VAL A 129 -21.34 -28.77 50.97
CA VAL A 129 -20.51 -29.55 51.90
C VAL A 129 -19.13 -28.88 52.09
N ALA A 130 -18.52 -28.34 51.04
CA ALA A 130 -17.26 -27.60 51.15
C ALA A 130 -17.40 -26.33 52.02
N LEU A 131 -18.47 -25.56 51.82
CA LEU A 131 -18.81 -24.41 52.65
C LEU A 131 -19.22 -24.82 54.07
N PHE A 132 -19.92 -25.95 54.25
CA PHE A 132 -20.28 -26.48 55.57
C PHE A 132 -19.05 -26.91 56.37
N LEU A 133 -18.09 -27.60 55.73
CA LEU A 133 -16.77 -27.91 56.32
C LEU A 133 -16.01 -26.62 56.70
N GLY A 134 -16.19 -25.54 55.93
CA GLY A 134 -15.66 -24.21 56.22
C GLY A 134 -16.48 -23.36 57.21
N TYR A 135 -17.72 -23.74 57.56
CA TYR A 135 -18.62 -22.98 58.45
C TYR A 135 -18.89 -23.66 59.79
N SER A 136 -18.75 -25.00 59.88
CA SER A 136 -18.87 -25.82 61.10
C SER A 136 -17.71 -25.60 62.09
N LEU A 137 -17.20 -24.37 62.14
CA LEU A 137 -15.95 -23.96 62.78
C LEU A 137 -15.98 -24.00 64.31
N ARG A 138 -17.17 -24.14 64.91
CA ARG A 138 -17.38 -24.01 66.36
C ARG A 138 -17.44 -25.33 67.15
N TYR A 139 -17.63 -26.49 66.50
CA TYR A 139 -18.01 -27.73 67.23
C TYR A 139 -17.20 -29.01 66.92
N MET A 140 -16.28 -29.01 65.95
CA MET A 140 -15.43 -30.17 65.62
C MET A 140 -13.95 -29.81 65.50
N GLY A 141 -13.03 -30.70 65.88
CA GLY A 141 -11.58 -30.49 65.69
C GLY A 141 -11.10 -30.74 64.24
N PRO A 142 -9.85 -30.36 63.88
CA PRO A 142 -9.34 -30.46 62.51
C PRO A 142 -9.43 -31.88 61.90
N TRP A 143 -9.02 -32.90 62.66
CA TRP A 143 -9.14 -34.31 62.27
C TRP A 143 -10.58 -34.74 62.02
N GLY A 144 -11.55 -34.24 62.81
CA GLY A 144 -12.97 -34.51 62.60
C GLY A 144 -13.49 -33.90 61.29
N ARG A 145 -13.01 -32.71 60.91
CA ARG A 145 -13.37 -32.04 59.66
C ARG A 145 -12.78 -32.75 58.43
N VAL A 146 -11.50 -33.12 58.47
CA VAL A 146 -10.87 -33.91 57.41
C VAL A 146 -11.51 -35.29 57.30
N GLY A 147 -11.77 -35.96 58.42
CA GLY A 147 -12.43 -37.28 58.47
C GLY A 147 -13.86 -37.25 57.92
N THR A 148 -14.68 -36.27 58.31
CA THR A 148 -16.05 -36.13 57.78
C THR A 148 -16.07 -35.78 56.29
N GLY A 149 -15.20 -34.89 55.82
CA GLY A 149 -15.04 -34.61 54.38
C GLY A 149 -14.64 -35.85 53.58
N ALA A 150 -13.68 -36.64 54.09
CA ALA A 150 -13.23 -37.87 53.45
C ALA A 150 -14.31 -38.95 53.43
N LEU A 151 -15.03 -39.14 54.55
CA LEU A 151 -16.17 -40.06 54.64
C LEU A 151 -17.29 -39.67 53.68
N SER A 152 -17.66 -38.38 53.62
CA SER A 152 -18.67 -37.89 52.67
C SER A 152 -18.23 -38.07 51.21
N GLY A 153 -16.96 -37.78 50.89
CA GLY A 153 -16.41 -37.97 49.55
C GLY A 153 -16.38 -39.45 49.12
N LEU A 154 -15.95 -40.34 50.01
CA LEU A 154 -15.97 -41.79 49.79
C LEU A 154 -17.40 -42.32 49.68
N ALA A 155 -18.34 -41.87 50.52
CA ALA A 155 -19.74 -42.29 50.45
C ALA A 155 -20.42 -41.90 49.13
N LEU A 156 -20.18 -40.66 48.65
CA LEU A 156 -20.66 -40.22 47.33
C LEU A 156 -20.01 -41.00 46.18
N LEU A 157 -18.71 -41.28 46.27
CA LEU A 157 -17.97 -42.05 45.27
C LEU A 157 -18.46 -43.50 45.18
N ILE A 158 -18.47 -44.21 46.31
CA ILE A 158 -18.90 -45.62 46.42
C ILE A 158 -20.38 -45.74 46.05
N GLY A 159 -21.23 -44.85 46.60
CA GLY A 159 -22.65 -44.80 46.26
C GLY A 159 -22.88 -44.59 44.76
N GLY A 160 -22.15 -43.67 44.13
CA GLY A 160 -22.19 -43.45 42.69
C GLY A 160 -21.78 -44.68 41.87
N VAL A 161 -20.70 -45.38 42.25
CA VAL A 161 -20.25 -46.61 41.59
C VAL A 161 -21.26 -47.76 41.76
N LEU A 162 -21.88 -47.90 42.93
CA LEU A 162 -22.89 -48.93 43.19
C LEU A 162 -24.18 -48.65 42.42
N LEU A 163 -24.69 -47.42 42.46
CA LEU A 163 -25.89 -46.98 41.72
C LEU A 163 -25.72 -47.13 40.19
N GLN A 164 -24.49 -47.01 39.67
CA GLN A 164 -24.21 -47.20 38.24
C GLN A 164 -24.50 -48.63 37.75
N ARG A 165 -24.43 -49.64 38.62
CA ARG A 165 -24.73 -51.03 38.25
C ARG A 165 -26.21 -51.25 37.90
N ILE A 166 -27.07 -50.27 38.19
CA ILE A 166 -28.52 -50.32 37.93
C ILE A 166 -28.83 -49.40 36.74
N PRO A 167 -29.31 -49.92 35.59
CA PRO A 167 -29.57 -49.13 34.38
C PRO A 167 -30.53 -47.95 34.54
N ARG A 168 -31.39 -47.99 35.57
CA ARG A 168 -32.34 -46.92 35.92
C ARG A 168 -31.67 -45.70 36.57
N TYR A 169 -30.52 -45.88 37.22
CA TYR A 169 -29.85 -44.84 38.03
C TYR A 169 -28.53 -44.34 37.44
N THR A 170 -28.08 -44.85 36.29
CA THR A 170 -26.84 -44.44 35.62
C THR A 170 -26.75 -42.94 35.34
N LEU A 171 -27.89 -42.27 35.17
CA LEU A 171 -27.99 -40.83 34.97
C LEU A 171 -27.63 -40.04 36.25
N PHE A 172 -27.96 -40.55 37.43
CA PHE A 172 -27.62 -40.00 38.75
C PHE A 172 -26.23 -40.43 39.22
N ALA A 173 -25.82 -41.66 38.90
CA ALA A 173 -24.52 -42.22 39.27
C ALA A 173 -23.32 -41.39 38.76
N LYS A 174 -23.35 -40.95 37.50
CA LYS A 174 -22.23 -40.24 36.87
C LYS A 174 -21.89 -38.91 37.57
N PRO A 175 -22.85 -38.00 37.86
CA PRO A 175 -22.56 -36.81 38.65
C PRO A 175 -22.11 -37.13 40.09
N LEU A 176 -22.73 -38.10 40.77
CA LEU A 176 -22.35 -38.55 42.13
C LEU A 176 -20.87 -38.96 42.24
N VAL A 177 -20.38 -39.77 41.29
CA VAL A 177 -18.96 -40.16 41.21
C VAL A 177 -18.05 -38.95 41.03
N GLY A 178 -18.43 -38.00 40.16
CA GLY A 178 -17.66 -36.78 39.94
C GLY A 178 -17.61 -35.89 41.19
N GLY A 179 -18.74 -35.76 41.89
CA GLY A 179 -18.84 -35.01 43.14
C GLY A 179 -18.05 -35.64 44.29
N GLY A 180 -18.05 -36.97 44.40
CA GLY A 180 -17.21 -37.70 45.37
C GLY A 180 -15.72 -37.44 45.17
N TRP A 181 -15.23 -37.54 43.93
CA TRP A 181 -13.84 -37.21 43.60
C TRP A 181 -13.46 -35.76 43.89
N ALA A 182 -14.33 -34.81 43.55
CA ALA A 182 -14.09 -33.40 43.85
C ALA A 182 -14.08 -33.12 45.35
N LEU A 183 -14.95 -33.77 46.13
CA LEU A 183 -15.00 -33.60 47.59
C LEU A 183 -13.78 -34.25 48.28
N LEU A 184 -13.29 -35.38 47.78
CA LEU A 184 -12.01 -35.98 48.24
C LEU A 184 -10.82 -35.05 47.94
N TYR A 185 -10.78 -34.47 46.74
CA TYR A 185 -9.75 -33.51 46.34
C TYR A 185 -9.79 -32.25 47.22
N PHE A 186 -10.97 -31.66 47.43
CA PHE A 186 -11.17 -30.54 48.35
C PHE A 186 -10.76 -30.88 49.79
N THR A 187 -11.09 -32.08 50.27
CA THR A 187 -10.72 -32.52 51.62
C THR A 187 -9.20 -32.62 51.79
N ALA A 188 -8.49 -33.19 50.81
CA ALA A 188 -7.03 -33.25 50.80
C ALA A 188 -6.38 -31.85 50.78
N TYR A 189 -6.96 -30.93 50.00
CA TYR A 189 -6.54 -29.53 49.97
C TYR A 189 -6.80 -28.81 51.31
N ALA A 190 -7.99 -28.98 51.90
CA ALA A 190 -8.38 -28.38 53.16
C ALA A 190 -7.50 -28.86 54.33
N ALA A 191 -7.04 -30.12 54.29
CA ALA A 191 -6.18 -30.71 55.31
C ALA A 191 -4.84 -29.98 55.53
N HIS A 192 -4.38 -29.18 54.57
CA HIS A 192 -3.24 -28.28 54.72
C HIS A 192 -3.62 -26.79 54.69
N ASN A 193 -4.50 -26.41 53.76
CA ASN A 193 -4.64 -25.00 53.39
C ASN A 193 -5.73 -24.24 54.15
N VAL A 194 -6.77 -24.95 54.59
CA VAL A 194 -7.85 -24.34 55.38
C VAL A 194 -7.41 -24.38 56.83
N SER A 195 -7.09 -23.24 57.44
CA SER A 195 -6.62 -23.15 58.84
C SER A 195 -7.48 -23.96 59.82
N ALA A 196 -8.79 -23.92 59.61
CA ALA A 196 -9.81 -24.66 60.35
C ALA A 196 -9.74 -26.20 60.20
N ALA A 197 -9.24 -26.73 59.10
CA ALA A 197 -9.10 -28.16 58.84
C ALA A 197 -7.63 -28.60 58.78
N LYS A 198 -6.70 -27.71 59.15
CA LYS A 198 -5.26 -27.93 59.03
C LYS A 198 -4.79 -29.02 59.99
N VAL A 199 -4.58 -30.20 59.43
CA VAL A 199 -3.98 -31.38 60.06
C VAL A 199 -2.52 -31.52 59.61
N ILE A 200 -2.23 -31.15 58.36
CA ILE A 200 -0.91 -31.29 57.75
C ILE A 200 -0.17 -29.95 57.88
N ALA A 201 0.87 -29.91 58.71
CA ALA A 201 1.66 -28.70 58.93
C ALA A 201 2.53 -28.32 57.71
N ALA A 202 3.25 -29.29 57.14
CA ALA A 202 4.22 -29.06 56.07
C ALA A 202 3.58 -29.10 54.66
N PRO A 203 3.82 -28.11 53.78
CA PRO A 203 3.21 -28.05 52.45
C PRO A 203 3.49 -29.26 51.57
N ILE A 204 4.69 -29.85 51.65
CA ILE A 204 5.11 -31.03 50.88
C ILE A 204 4.14 -32.21 51.12
N TRP A 205 3.79 -32.51 52.37
CA TRP A 205 2.87 -33.61 52.68
C TRP A 205 1.44 -33.34 52.19
N GLY A 206 1.01 -32.07 52.22
CA GLY A 206 -0.28 -31.67 51.65
C GLY A 206 -0.31 -31.85 50.13
N LEU A 207 0.76 -31.45 49.45
CA LEU A 207 0.89 -31.60 47.99
C LEU A 207 0.99 -33.08 47.58
N SER A 208 1.72 -33.91 48.34
CA SER A 208 1.80 -35.35 48.12
C SER A 208 0.43 -36.04 48.26
N LEU A 209 -0.38 -35.66 49.26
CA LEU A 209 -1.73 -36.19 49.42
C LEU A 209 -2.63 -35.76 48.25
N LEU A 210 -2.55 -34.50 47.83
CA LEU A 210 -3.27 -33.97 46.66
C LEU A 210 -2.86 -34.68 45.36
N GLY A 211 -1.57 -34.92 45.16
CA GLY A 211 -1.04 -35.70 44.05
C GLY A 211 -1.52 -37.15 44.06
N ALA A 212 -1.57 -37.79 45.23
CA ALA A 212 -2.12 -39.15 45.38
C ALA A 212 -3.62 -39.22 45.05
N VAL A 213 -4.42 -38.26 45.51
CA VAL A 213 -5.86 -38.16 45.17
C VAL A 213 -6.04 -37.89 43.68
N ALA A 214 -5.25 -37.01 43.07
CA ALA A 214 -5.27 -36.75 41.64
C ALA A 214 -4.88 -38.01 40.83
N ALA A 215 -3.84 -38.74 41.24
CA ALA A 215 -3.44 -39.99 40.60
C ALA A 215 -4.56 -41.05 40.67
N ALA A 216 -5.19 -41.22 41.84
CA ALA A 216 -6.33 -42.12 42.00
C ALA A 216 -7.54 -41.70 41.14
N MET A 217 -7.79 -40.39 41.00
CA MET A 217 -8.80 -39.83 40.10
C MET A 217 -8.50 -40.13 38.61
N ILE A 218 -7.23 -40.01 38.17
CA ILE A 218 -6.80 -40.41 36.82
C ILE A 218 -7.06 -41.91 36.59
N LEU A 219 -6.56 -42.77 37.49
CA LEU A 219 -6.70 -44.23 37.43
C LEU A 219 -8.18 -44.62 37.29
N HIS A 220 -9.05 -44.07 38.14
CA HIS A 220 -10.48 -44.31 38.08
C HIS A 220 -11.10 -43.76 36.79
N SER A 221 -10.79 -42.52 36.39
CA SER A 221 -11.29 -41.90 35.15
C SER A 221 -11.01 -42.73 33.90
N LEU A 222 -9.79 -43.28 33.77
CA LEU A 222 -9.37 -44.09 32.63
C LEU A 222 -10.12 -45.42 32.56
N GLN A 223 -10.45 -46.03 33.72
CA GLN A 223 -11.28 -47.23 33.80
C GLN A 223 -12.76 -46.92 33.52
N TYR A 224 -13.26 -45.80 34.03
CA TYR A 224 -14.69 -45.42 34.03
C TYR A 224 -15.20 -44.86 32.68
N ARG A 225 -14.29 -44.48 31.76
CA ARG A 225 -14.55 -44.09 30.36
C ARG A 225 -15.72 -43.11 30.13
N SER A 226 -15.99 -42.20 31.06
CA SER A 226 -17.13 -41.27 30.97
C SER A 226 -16.69 -39.81 31.09
N GLU A 227 -16.57 -39.13 29.96
CA GLU A 227 -16.16 -37.72 29.85
C GLU A 227 -16.95 -36.80 30.78
N VAL A 228 -18.28 -36.94 30.83
CA VAL A 228 -19.16 -36.10 31.66
C VAL A 228 -18.89 -36.23 33.16
N ALA A 229 -18.53 -37.43 33.65
CA ALA A 229 -18.29 -37.65 35.08
C ALA A 229 -16.94 -37.05 35.49
N THR A 230 -15.92 -37.29 34.66
CA THR A 230 -14.57 -36.72 34.81
C THR A 230 -14.61 -35.20 34.70
N GLY A 231 -15.26 -34.65 33.67
CA GLY A 231 -15.39 -33.21 33.49
C GLY A 231 -16.07 -32.53 34.68
N LEU A 232 -17.13 -33.13 35.23
CA LEU A 232 -17.80 -32.60 36.42
C LEU A 232 -16.91 -32.68 37.67
N ALA A 233 -16.08 -33.72 37.81
CA ALA A 233 -15.08 -33.81 38.89
C ALA A 233 -14.05 -32.67 38.80
N TYR A 234 -13.48 -32.41 37.61
CA TYR A 234 -12.52 -31.33 37.41
C TYR A 234 -13.14 -29.94 37.57
N VAL A 235 -14.36 -29.71 37.05
CA VAL A 235 -15.10 -28.46 37.26
C VAL A 235 -15.25 -28.19 38.75
N LEU A 236 -15.69 -29.17 39.53
CA LEU A 236 -15.84 -29.03 40.98
C LEU A 236 -14.51 -28.92 41.72
N GLY A 237 -13.46 -29.60 41.28
CA GLY A 237 -12.09 -29.42 41.79
C GLY A 237 -11.63 -27.97 41.64
N PHE A 238 -11.67 -27.41 40.42
CA PHE A 238 -11.28 -26.02 40.17
C PHE A 238 -12.20 -24.99 40.86
N VAL A 239 -13.50 -25.27 41.00
CA VAL A 239 -14.43 -24.40 41.75
C VAL A 239 -14.15 -24.42 43.25
N THR A 240 -13.87 -25.58 43.83
CA THR A 240 -13.56 -25.68 45.28
C THR A 240 -12.22 -25.02 45.62
N VAL A 241 -11.22 -25.12 44.74
CA VAL A 241 -9.95 -24.35 44.84
C VAL A 241 -10.23 -22.83 44.78
N ALA A 242 -11.08 -22.36 43.86
CA ALA A 242 -11.43 -20.94 43.71
C ALA A 242 -12.24 -20.32 44.87
N ILE A 243 -13.08 -21.11 45.54
CA ILE A 243 -13.96 -20.65 46.64
C ILE A 243 -13.26 -20.68 48.01
N SER A 244 -12.17 -21.45 48.12
CA SER A 244 -11.40 -21.62 49.35
C SER A 244 -10.52 -20.43 49.72
N PRO A 245 -9.94 -20.38 50.94
CA PRO A 245 -8.89 -19.42 51.27
C PRO A 245 -7.74 -19.45 50.25
N ILE A 246 -7.49 -18.29 49.64
CA ILE A 246 -6.55 -18.11 48.54
C ILE A 246 -5.14 -17.93 49.11
N THR A 247 -4.25 -18.87 48.79
CA THR A 247 -2.87 -18.96 49.30
C THR A 247 -1.90 -19.39 48.20
N GLU A 248 -0.61 -19.50 48.52
CA GLU A 248 0.42 -20.01 47.60
C GLU A 248 0.16 -21.46 47.20
N PHE A 249 -0.34 -22.24 48.15
CA PHE A 249 -0.72 -23.63 47.95
C PHE A 249 -1.91 -23.78 46.99
N THR A 250 -2.76 -22.75 46.85
CA THR A 250 -3.84 -22.70 45.86
C THR A 250 -3.31 -22.79 44.43
N LEU A 251 -2.17 -22.15 44.12
CA LEU A 251 -1.54 -22.27 42.80
C LEU A 251 -0.98 -23.66 42.54
N ALA A 252 -0.36 -24.29 43.56
CA ALA A 252 0.16 -25.65 43.47
C ALA A 252 -0.95 -26.71 43.32
N ALA A 253 -2.09 -26.51 44.00
CA ALA A 253 -3.28 -27.35 43.81
C ALA A 253 -3.85 -27.21 42.39
N ALA A 254 -4.03 -25.97 41.90
CA ALA A 254 -4.46 -25.71 40.53
C ALA A 254 -3.50 -26.34 39.49
N PHE A 255 -2.19 -26.35 39.76
CA PHE A 255 -1.19 -27.05 38.93
C PHE A 255 -1.44 -28.57 38.88
N VAL A 256 -1.65 -29.21 40.03
CA VAL A 256 -1.93 -30.65 40.11
C VAL A 256 -3.22 -31.02 39.35
N LEU A 257 -4.26 -30.17 39.40
CA LEU A 257 -5.46 -30.36 38.56
C LEU A 257 -5.17 -30.17 37.07
N ALA A 258 -4.39 -29.16 36.70
CA ALA A 258 -4.04 -28.92 35.30
C ALA A 258 -3.25 -30.10 34.69
N ASP A 259 -2.19 -30.55 35.37
CA ASP A 259 -1.34 -31.66 34.91
C ASP A 259 -2.11 -32.98 34.81
N SER A 260 -2.85 -33.35 35.87
CA SER A 260 -3.69 -34.56 35.86
C SER A 260 -4.76 -34.54 34.76
N LEU A 261 -5.32 -33.37 34.45
CA LEU A 261 -6.25 -33.19 33.35
C LEU A 261 -5.60 -33.35 31.97
N VAL A 262 -4.40 -32.78 31.77
CA VAL A 262 -3.63 -32.97 30.53
C VAL A 262 -3.29 -34.44 30.31
N LEU A 263 -2.88 -35.17 31.36
CA LEU A 263 -2.61 -36.61 31.30
C LEU A 263 -3.84 -37.42 30.90
N ILE A 264 -5.03 -37.09 31.43
CA ILE A 264 -6.29 -37.73 31.02
C ILE A 264 -6.61 -37.41 29.56
N VAL A 265 -6.62 -36.13 29.16
CA VAL A 265 -6.97 -35.72 27.79
C VAL A 265 -6.00 -36.33 26.77
N LYS A 266 -4.71 -36.47 27.10
CA LYS A 266 -3.71 -37.18 26.28
C LYS A 266 -4.06 -38.66 26.05
N LYS A 267 -4.66 -39.33 27.05
CA LYS A 267 -5.06 -40.75 26.96
C LYS A 267 -6.45 -40.95 26.36
N THR A 268 -7.40 -40.06 26.63
CA THR A 268 -8.83 -40.20 26.24
C THR A 268 -9.23 -39.43 24.99
N ARG A 269 -8.43 -38.44 24.57
CA ARG A 269 -8.71 -37.48 23.49
C ARG A 269 -9.95 -36.60 23.72
N TRP A 270 -10.38 -36.42 24.97
CA TRP A 270 -11.46 -35.48 25.34
C TRP A 270 -10.98 -34.02 25.24
N CYS A 271 -10.61 -33.56 24.03
CA CYS A 271 -9.94 -32.28 23.82
C CYS A 271 -10.76 -31.09 24.32
N VAL A 272 -12.10 -31.16 24.29
CA VAL A 272 -12.95 -30.07 24.80
C VAL A 272 -12.63 -29.81 26.28
N LEU A 273 -12.47 -30.86 27.07
CA LEU A 273 -12.13 -30.79 28.49
C LEU A 273 -10.76 -30.13 28.75
N GLY A 274 -9.81 -30.26 27.81
CA GLY A 274 -8.54 -29.52 27.86
C GLY A 274 -8.71 -28.00 27.77
N LEU A 275 -9.65 -27.51 26.94
CA LEU A 275 -9.97 -26.09 26.84
C LEU A 275 -10.61 -25.53 28.12
N PHE A 276 -11.46 -26.33 28.78
CA PHE A 276 -11.94 -26.00 30.12
C PHE A 276 -10.79 -25.95 31.13
N GLY A 277 -9.85 -26.89 31.08
CA GLY A 277 -8.66 -26.92 31.93
C GLY A 277 -7.84 -25.63 31.86
N VAL A 278 -7.52 -25.17 30.65
CA VAL A 278 -6.81 -23.89 30.42
C VAL A 278 -7.57 -22.74 31.07
N ALA A 279 -8.86 -22.58 30.75
CA ALA A 279 -9.68 -21.50 31.27
C ALA A 279 -9.79 -21.53 32.80
N ALA A 280 -10.04 -22.70 33.39
CA ALA A 280 -10.20 -22.85 34.83
C ALA A 280 -8.90 -22.61 35.61
N THR A 281 -7.75 -23.03 35.06
CA THR A 281 -6.44 -22.82 35.69
C THR A 281 -6.05 -21.34 35.68
N TYR A 282 -6.16 -20.66 34.53
CA TYR A 282 -5.82 -19.24 34.44
C TYR A 282 -6.84 -18.33 35.15
N VAL A 283 -8.12 -18.70 35.20
CA VAL A 283 -9.11 -17.99 36.04
C VAL A 283 -8.75 -18.15 37.52
N ASN A 284 -8.38 -19.35 37.99
CA ASN A 284 -7.91 -19.53 39.38
C ASN A 284 -6.68 -18.67 39.69
N HIS A 285 -5.71 -18.57 38.77
CA HIS A 285 -4.55 -17.68 38.92
C HIS A 285 -4.92 -16.20 38.92
N ALA A 286 -5.87 -15.78 38.07
CA ALA A 286 -6.36 -14.40 38.04
C ALA A 286 -7.12 -14.02 39.32
N LEU A 287 -7.93 -14.94 39.86
CA LEU A 287 -8.60 -14.76 41.16
C LEU A 287 -7.57 -14.70 42.30
N TRP A 288 -6.53 -15.52 42.25
CA TRP A 288 -5.42 -15.46 43.20
C TRP A 288 -4.72 -14.10 43.16
N LEU A 289 -4.44 -13.58 41.96
CA LEU A 289 -3.86 -12.26 41.79
C LEU A 289 -4.77 -11.15 42.34
N GLU A 290 -6.04 -11.15 41.95
CA GLU A 290 -7.01 -10.11 42.34
C GLU A 290 -7.20 -10.05 43.87
N PHE A 291 -7.47 -11.19 44.51
CA PHE A 291 -7.83 -11.22 45.93
C PHE A 291 -6.64 -11.27 46.89
N ARG A 292 -5.47 -11.73 46.44
CA ARG A 292 -4.26 -11.78 47.30
C ARG A 292 -3.35 -10.57 47.11
N MET A 293 -3.34 -9.98 45.91
CA MET A 293 -2.40 -8.93 45.54
C MET A 293 -3.10 -7.59 45.23
N GLU A 294 -4.41 -7.52 45.48
CA GLU A 294 -5.27 -6.38 45.12
C GLU A 294 -5.15 -6.01 43.62
N GLY A 295 -5.15 -7.06 42.80
CA GLY A 295 -5.03 -6.99 41.35
C GLY A 295 -3.64 -6.56 40.89
N PHE A 296 -3.61 -5.69 39.88
CA PHE A 296 -2.37 -5.07 39.37
C PHE A 296 -2.06 -3.71 40.02
N ALA A 297 -2.89 -3.25 40.97
CA ALA A 297 -2.79 -1.91 41.55
C ALA A 297 -1.71 -1.83 42.65
N HIS A 298 -1.55 -2.89 43.45
CA HIS A 298 -0.50 -2.98 44.46
C HIS A 298 0.75 -3.68 43.92
N ARG A 299 1.94 -3.24 44.39
CA ARG A 299 3.21 -3.92 44.10
C ARG A 299 3.37 -5.12 45.03
N PRO A 300 3.35 -6.37 44.53
CA PRO A 300 3.55 -7.55 45.37
C PRO A 300 5.00 -7.70 45.85
N SER A 301 5.20 -8.53 46.88
CA SER A 301 6.55 -8.92 47.31
C SER A 301 7.27 -9.73 46.23
N LEU A 302 8.60 -9.64 46.20
CA LEU A 302 9.43 -10.33 45.20
C LEU A 302 9.24 -11.85 45.23
N GLU A 303 9.14 -12.44 46.41
CA GLU A 303 8.88 -13.87 46.59
C GLU A 303 7.53 -14.28 45.97
N THR A 304 6.48 -13.48 46.21
CA THR A 304 5.14 -13.75 45.68
C THR A 304 5.09 -13.54 44.16
N PHE A 305 5.82 -12.54 43.63
CA PHE A 305 5.97 -12.35 42.19
C PHE A 305 6.63 -13.56 41.52
N TRP A 306 7.76 -14.03 42.05
CA TRP A 306 8.47 -15.19 41.48
C TRP A 306 7.66 -16.49 41.60
N LEU A 307 6.93 -16.68 42.70
CA LEU A 307 6.00 -17.79 42.86
C LEU A 307 4.85 -17.72 41.83
N GLY A 308 4.26 -16.53 41.62
CA GLY A 308 3.22 -16.31 40.62
C GLY A 308 3.71 -16.58 39.20
N GLN A 309 4.85 -16.02 38.82
CA GLN A 309 5.44 -16.22 37.48
C GLN A 309 5.89 -17.66 37.24
N GLY A 310 6.51 -18.30 38.23
CA GLY A 310 6.91 -19.71 38.16
C GLY A 310 5.70 -20.61 37.90
N MET A 311 4.58 -20.36 38.58
CA MET A 311 3.33 -21.10 38.35
C MET A 311 2.73 -20.82 36.97
N LEU A 312 2.73 -19.56 36.48
CA LEU A 312 2.32 -19.23 35.12
C LEU A 312 3.13 -19.97 34.05
N ILE A 313 4.45 -20.06 34.22
CA ILE A 313 5.36 -20.81 33.32
C ILE A 313 5.05 -22.32 33.38
N LEU A 314 4.81 -22.87 34.58
CA LEU A 314 4.44 -24.27 34.76
C LEU A 314 3.09 -24.62 34.10
N TYR A 315 2.05 -23.79 34.26
CA TYR A 315 0.79 -23.94 33.55
C TYR A 315 0.99 -23.90 32.03
N TRP A 316 1.76 -22.91 31.57
CA TRP A 316 2.04 -22.73 30.15
C TRP A 316 2.76 -23.94 29.55
N LEU A 317 3.74 -24.52 30.24
CA LEU A 317 4.44 -25.74 29.82
C LEU A 317 3.50 -26.96 29.77
N VAL A 318 2.68 -27.17 30.82
CA VAL A 318 1.72 -28.28 30.90
C VAL A 318 0.72 -28.25 29.76
N PHE A 319 0.14 -27.08 29.44
CA PHE A 319 -0.81 -26.97 28.34
C PHE A 319 -0.12 -26.95 26.97
N SER A 320 1.09 -26.41 26.83
CA SER A 320 1.89 -26.49 25.60
C SER A 320 2.27 -27.94 25.25
N ALA A 321 2.33 -28.85 26.24
CA ALA A 321 2.57 -30.27 25.99
C ALA A 321 1.52 -30.93 25.07
N PHE A 322 0.34 -30.32 24.89
CA PHE A 322 -0.66 -30.77 23.91
C PHE A 322 -0.17 -30.66 22.46
N ASP A 323 0.53 -29.57 22.09
CA ASP A 323 1.05 -29.36 20.72
C ASP A 323 2.03 -30.45 20.28
N PHE A 324 2.76 -31.00 21.25
CA PHE A 324 3.72 -32.09 21.06
C PHE A 324 3.06 -33.47 21.18
N SER A 325 2.11 -33.64 22.11
CA SER A 325 1.58 -34.95 22.49
C SER A 325 0.35 -35.43 21.71
N ILE A 326 -0.47 -34.53 21.14
CA ILE A 326 -1.72 -34.91 20.48
C ILE A 326 -1.68 -34.58 19.00
N GLU A 327 -1.85 -35.61 18.18
CA GLU A 327 -2.12 -35.48 16.74
C GLU A 327 -3.63 -35.48 16.50
N PRO A 328 -4.25 -34.34 16.12
CA PRO A 328 -5.68 -34.28 15.87
C PRO A 328 -6.02 -35.03 14.58
N VAL A 329 -6.95 -35.98 14.66
CA VAL A 329 -7.39 -36.81 13.53
C VAL A 329 -8.59 -36.18 12.84
N THR A 330 -9.46 -35.52 13.60
CA THR A 330 -10.68 -34.88 13.10
C THR A 330 -10.53 -33.36 12.96
N GLY A 331 -11.30 -32.76 12.06
CA GLY A 331 -11.37 -31.30 11.89
C GLY A 331 -11.90 -30.55 13.12
N SER A 332 -12.71 -31.21 13.96
CA SER A 332 -13.15 -30.72 15.27
C SER A 332 -12.01 -30.70 16.28
N GLU A 333 -11.30 -31.82 16.48
CA GLU A 333 -10.13 -31.88 17.37
C GLU A 333 -9.10 -30.81 17.00
N LYS A 334 -8.77 -30.67 15.71
CA LYS A 334 -7.80 -29.68 15.20
C LYS A 334 -8.17 -28.24 15.56
N ARG A 335 -9.46 -27.88 15.55
CA ARG A 335 -9.93 -26.56 16.00
C ARG A 335 -9.78 -26.41 17.51
N VAL A 336 -10.18 -27.42 18.28
CA VAL A 336 -10.13 -27.37 19.75
C VAL A 336 -8.68 -27.32 20.27
N THR A 337 -7.75 -28.09 19.71
CA THR A 337 -6.32 -28.03 20.10
C THR A 337 -5.70 -26.69 19.72
N THR A 338 -6.06 -26.11 18.57
CA THR A 338 -5.67 -24.74 18.19
C THR A 338 -6.20 -23.72 19.20
N SER A 339 -7.46 -23.85 19.63
CA SER A 339 -8.04 -22.97 20.66
C SER A 339 -7.39 -23.13 22.03
N ILE A 340 -6.97 -24.35 22.41
CA ILE A 340 -6.21 -24.63 23.64
C ILE A 340 -4.88 -23.88 23.63
N ASN A 341 -4.08 -24.05 22.57
CA ASN A 341 -2.80 -23.35 22.41
C ASN A 341 -3.00 -21.82 22.46
N LEU A 342 -3.91 -21.28 21.64
CA LEU A 342 -4.16 -19.84 21.61
C LEU A 342 -4.63 -19.29 22.96
N ALA A 343 -5.54 -19.98 23.67
CA ALA A 343 -6.00 -19.58 24.99
C ALA A 343 -4.87 -19.66 26.04
N ASN A 344 -4.04 -20.70 25.98
CA ASN A 344 -2.87 -20.86 26.83
C ASN A 344 -1.87 -19.72 26.62
N THR A 345 -1.54 -19.42 25.36
CA THR A 345 -0.66 -18.31 24.98
C THR A 345 -1.19 -16.97 25.45
N VAL A 346 -2.45 -16.63 25.15
CA VAL A 346 -3.04 -15.33 25.51
C VAL A 346 -3.14 -15.18 27.03
N ALA A 347 -3.56 -16.21 27.76
CA ALA A 347 -3.69 -16.14 29.22
C ALA A 347 -2.33 -16.07 29.93
N PHE A 348 -1.34 -16.87 29.48
CA PHE A 348 0.04 -16.78 29.97
C PHE A 348 0.63 -15.39 29.74
N LEU A 349 0.63 -14.91 28.49
CA LEU A 349 1.22 -13.63 28.15
C LEU A 349 0.50 -12.47 28.82
N GLY A 350 -0.84 -12.46 28.87
CA GLY A 350 -1.62 -11.40 29.49
C GLY A 350 -1.37 -11.27 30.99
N LEU A 351 -1.45 -12.38 31.73
CA LEU A 351 -1.21 -12.37 33.18
C LEU A 351 0.26 -12.12 33.53
N SER A 352 1.20 -12.73 32.79
CA SER A 352 2.63 -12.52 33.01
C SER A 352 3.04 -11.08 32.69
N PHE A 353 2.54 -10.50 31.59
CA PHE A 353 2.82 -9.11 31.21
C PHE A 353 2.23 -8.12 32.21
N GLY A 354 1.02 -8.36 32.72
CA GLY A 354 0.44 -7.54 33.78
C GLY A 354 1.27 -7.59 35.07
N GLN A 355 1.69 -8.78 35.51
CA GLN A 355 2.55 -8.93 36.69
C GLN A 355 3.93 -8.26 36.52
N VAL A 356 4.58 -8.43 35.36
CA VAL A 356 5.84 -7.72 35.06
C VAL A 356 5.62 -6.21 35.00
N SER A 357 4.51 -5.74 34.43
CA SER A 357 4.21 -4.30 34.37
C SER A 357 4.01 -3.67 35.74
N ALA A 358 3.44 -4.40 36.71
CA ALA A 358 3.23 -3.92 38.07
C ALA A 358 4.54 -3.85 38.89
N VAL A 359 5.41 -4.86 38.78
CA VAL A 359 6.64 -4.98 39.60
C VAL A 359 7.87 -4.37 38.92
N PHE A 360 8.08 -4.68 37.64
CA PHE A 360 9.25 -4.32 36.85
C PHE A 360 8.83 -3.67 35.51
N PRO A 361 8.20 -2.48 35.53
CA PRO A 361 7.73 -1.80 34.31
C PRO A 361 8.87 -1.53 33.31
N GLU A 362 10.09 -1.33 33.80
CA GLU A 362 11.27 -1.14 32.98
C GLU A 362 11.72 -2.44 32.25
N SER A 363 11.37 -3.61 32.77
CA SER A 363 11.83 -4.92 32.27
C SER A 363 10.84 -5.63 31.35
N ARG A 364 9.73 -4.97 30.93
CA ARG A 364 8.70 -5.55 30.05
C ARG A 364 9.27 -6.13 28.75
N TYR A 365 10.31 -5.50 28.19
CA TYR A 365 11.02 -5.99 27.01
C TYR A 365 11.70 -7.35 27.21
N LEU A 366 12.20 -7.66 28.42
CA LEU A 366 12.83 -8.95 28.70
C LEU A 366 11.80 -10.07 28.65
N LEU A 367 10.58 -9.84 29.15
CA LEU A 367 9.50 -10.81 29.05
C LEU A 367 9.16 -11.13 27.59
N THR A 368 8.93 -10.12 26.75
CA THR A 368 8.57 -10.35 25.34
C THR A 368 9.73 -10.94 24.54
N GLY A 369 10.97 -10.50 24.80
CA GLY A 369 12.16 -11.03 24.12
C GLY A 369 12.42 -12.49 24.47
N ILE A 370 12.41 -12.85 25.76
CA ILE A 370 12.63 -14.23 26.21
C ILE A 370 11.46 -15.12 25.76
N ALA A 371 10.21 -14.68 25.94
CA ALA A 371 9.06 -15.44 25.48
C ALA A 371 9.08 -15.64 23.95
N GLY A 372 9.41 -14.60 23.18
CA GLY A 372 9.55 -14.67 21.72
C GLY A 372 10.61 -15.68 21.27
N LEU A 373 11.78 -15.70 21.91
CA LEU A 373 12.83 -16.69 21.65
C LEU A 373 12.37 -18.12 22.03
N VAL A 374 11.66 -18.29 23.14
CA VAL A 374 11.12 -19.59 23.57
C VAL A 374 10.03 -20.09 22.61
N TYR A 375 9.14 -19.22 22.14
CA TYR A 375 8.15 -19.55 21.10
C TYR A 375 8.82 -19.85 19.75
N ALA A 376 9.92 -19.17 19.38
CA ALA A 376 10.69 -19.46 18.18
C ALA A 376 11.38 -20.84 18.25
N ALA A 377 11.93 -21.20 19.42
CA ALA A 377 12.51 -22.51 19.68
C ALA A 377 11.43 -23.61 19.66
N SER A 378 10.29 -23.38 20.32
CA SER A 378 9.11 -24.26 20.29
C SER A 378 8.59 -24.48 18.87
N SER A 379 8.42 -23.40 18.09
CA SER A 379 8.04 -23.44 16.68
C SER A 379 9.03 -24.26 15.84
N SER A 380 10.34 -24.08 16.08
CA SER A 380 11.39 -24.83 15.37
C SER A 380 11.37 -26.32 15.70
N LEU A 381 11.13 -26.70 16.96
CA LEU A 381 10.98 -28.09 17.40
C LEU A 381 9.69 -28.72 16.84
N LEU A 382 8.57 -27.99 16.84
CA LEU A 382 7.32 -28.44 16.22
C LEU A 382 7.49 -28.68 14.71
N ARG A 383 8.33 -27.87 14.03
CA ARG A 383 8.72 -28.10 12.63
C ARG A 383 9.51 -29.39 12.43
N THR A 384 10.51 -29.70 13.26
CA THR A 384 11.27 -30.97 13.13
C THR A 384 10.38 -32.19 13.40
N LEU A 385 9.42 -32.05 14.31
CA LEU A 385 8.35 -33.02 14.57
C LEU A 385 7.22 -33.03 13.52
N ARG A 386 7.35 -32.28 12.42
CA ARG A 386 6.38 -32.15 11.31
C ARG A 386 4.97 -31.66 11.72
N ARG A 387 4.84 -31.01 12.88
CA ARG A 387 3.60 -30.44 13.44
C ARG A 387 3.28 -29.07 12.81
N ARG A 388 2.78 -29.06 11.57
CA ARG A 388 2.58 -27.82 10.77
C ARG A 388 1.75 -26.72 11.46
N ILE A 389 0.56 -27.03 11.99
CA ILE A 389 -0.33 -25.98 12.55
C ILE A 389 0.26 -25.36 13.83
N PRO A 390 0.71 -26.14 14.84
CA PRO A 390 1.36 -25.57 16.01
C PRO A 390 2.67 -24.83 15.69
N HIS A 391 3.47 -25.32 14.73
CA HIS A 391 4.65 -24.61 14.23
C HIS A 391 4.30 -23.20 13.74
N LEU A 392 3.25 -23.05 12.92
CA LEU A 392 2.82 -21.75 12.40
C LEU A 392 2.30 -20.83 13.50
N LEU A 393 1.46 -21.34 14.42
CA LEU A 393 0.90 -20.55 15.53
C LEU A 393 2.01 -20.04 16.46
N ASN A 394 2.89 -20.92 16.93
CA ASN A 394 3.99 -20.56 17.81
C ASN A 394 5.01 -19.66 17.09
N GLY A 395 5.16 -19.81 15.76
CA GLY A 395 6.00 -18.94 14.94
C GLY A 395 5.45 -17.50 14.84
N VAL A 396 4.15 -17.35 14.57
CA VAL A 396 3.46 -16.05 14.55
C VAL A 396 3.59 -15.33 15.89
N VAL A 397 3.34 -16.05 16.98
CA VAL A 397 3.49 -15.53 18.35
C VAL A 397 4.94 -15.12 18.62
N ALA A 398 5.93 -15.89 18.16
CA ALA A 398 7.34 -15.55 18.31
C ALA A 398 7.69 -14.24 17.60
N VAL A 399 7.30 -14.07 16.33
CA VAL A 399 7.54 -12.85 15.55
C VAL A 399 6.86 -11.64 16.20
N ALA A 400 5.60 -11.75 16.59
CA ALA A 400 4.90 -10.66 17.27
C ALA A 400 5.57 -10.24 18.60
N LEU A 401 6.08 -11.20 19.38
CA LEU A 401 6.76 -10.93 20.65
C LEU A 401 8.17 -10.35 20.50
N ILE A 402 8.94 -10.82 19.50
CA ILE A 402 10.25 -10.26 19.20
C ILE A 402 10.09 -8.81 18.73
N ALA A 403 9.16 -8.53 17.82
CA ALA A 403 8.83 -7.18 17.38
C ALA A 403 8.39 -6.24 18.52
N LEU A 404 7.68 -6.73 19.54
CA LEU A 404 7.28 -5.93 20.71
C LEU A 404 8.44 -5.62 21.67
N THR A 405 9.58 -6.28 21.55
CA THR A 405 10.70 -6.17 22.50
C THR A 405 11.32 -4.76 22.51
N LEU A 406 11.60 -4.17 21.35
CA LEU A 406 12.21 -2.83 21.30
C LEU A 406 11.25 -1.69 21.69
N PRO A 407 9.97 -1.64 21.24
CA PRO A 407 8.99 -0.65 21.71
C PRO A 407 8.77 -0.65 23.23
N LEU A 408 8.90 -1.81 23.88
CA LEU A 408 8.71 -1.97 25.33
C LEU A 408 9.99 -1.71 26.13
N LYS A 409 11.13 -1.46 25.47
CA LYS A 409 12.37 -1.08 26.15
C LYS A 409 12.26 0.38 26.62
N PRO A 410 12.66 0.70 27.87
CA PRO A 410 12.61 2.05 28.38
C PRO A 410 13.26 3.10 27.49
N ALA A 411 12.60 4.24 27.34
CA ALA A 411 13.05 5.38 26.54
C ALA A 411 14.22 6.16 27.18
N THR A 412 14.86 5.63 28.22
CA THR A 412 16.03 6.22 28.91
C THR A 412 17.27 6.37 28.02
N SER A 413 17.23 5.84 26.80
CA SER A 413 18.15 6.22 25.72
C SER A 413 17.37 6.67 24.48
N ALA A 414 17.50 7.95 24.10
CA ALA A 414 16.94 8.47 22.83
C ALA A 414 17.41 7.66 21.60
N VAL A 415 18.59 7.06 21.72
CA VAL A 415 19.15 6.08 20.77
C VAL A 415 18.13 4.97 20.45
N ALA A 416 17.51 4.34 21.46
CA ALA A 416 16.60 3.21 21.25
C ALA A 416 15.39 3.55 20.35
N GLN A 417 14.90 4.80 20.42
CA GLN A 417 13.78 5.26 19.60
C GLN A 417 14.13 5.31 18.11
N TYR A 418 15.33 5.79 17.75
CA TYR A 418 15.76 5.89 16.34
C TYR A 418 16.12 4.54 15.72
N TRP A 419 16.56 3.56 16.51
CA TRP A 419 16.88 2.20 16.04
C TRP A 419 15.64 1.30 15.86
N LEU A 420 14.44 1.74 16.27
CA LEU A 420 13.22 0.93 16.19
C LEU A 420 12.87 0.52 14.75
N GLY A 421 12.79 1.49 13.82
CA GLY A 421 12.51 1.22 12.41
C GLY A 421 13.53 0.27 11.76
N PRO A 422 14.85 0.54 11.85
CA PRO A 422 15.88 -0.39 11.35
C PRO A 422 15.80 -1.79 11.94
N ALA A 423 15.50 -1.93 13.23
CA ALA A 423 15.40 -3.24 13.87
C ALA A 423 14.19 -4.05 13.40
N TRP A 424 13.02 -3.42 13.24
CA TRP A 424 11.86 -4.07 12.62
C TRP A 424 12.10 -4.43 11.14
N LEU A 425 12.88 -3.66 10.38
CA LEU A 425 13.30 -4.07 9.03
C LEU A 425 14.27 -5.25 9.05
N PHE A 426 15.19 -5.30 10.01
CA PHE A 426 16.10 -6.44 10.19
C PHE A 426 15.33 -7.73 10.56
N GLU A 427 14.36 -7.62 11.46
CA GLU A 427 13.45 -8.71 11.79
C GLU A 427 12.61 -9.13 10.57
N ALA A 428 11.98 -8.18 9.86
CA ALA A 428 11.27 -8.44 8.62
C ALA A 428 12.16 -9.13 7.56
N ALA A 429 13.45 -8.81 7.50
CA ALA A 429 14.40 -9.45 6.59
C ALA A 429 14.59 -10.94 6.91
N ILE A 430 14.73 -11.27 8.19
CA ILE A 430 14.85 -12.65 8.68
C ILE A 430 13.54 -13.40 8.43
N VAL A 431 12.41 -12.83 8.84
CA VAL A 431 11.09 -13.45 8.73
C VAL A 431 10.69 -13.64 7.25
N LEU A 432 11.02 -12.71 6.35
CA LEU A 432 10.82 -12.86 4.91
C LEU A 432 11.68 -14.00 4.34
N ALA A 433 12.97 -14.07 4.73
CA ALA A 433 13.86 -15.15 4.30
C ALA A 433 13.36 -16.53 4.79
N VAL A 434 12.87 -16.61 6.03
CA VAL A 434 12.22 -17.80 6.60
C VAL A 434 10.94 -18.14 5.83
N GLY A 435 10.03 -17.19 5.60
CA GLY A 435 8.78 -17.42 4.86
C GLY A 435 8.97 -17.84 3.40
N LEU A 436 10.06 -17.40 2.76
CA LEU A 436 10.47 -17.87 1.43
C LEU A 436 11.09 -19.28 1.49
N PHE A 437 11.97 -19.56 2.45
CA PHE A 437 12.62 -20.87 2.63
C PHE A 437 11.63 -21.98 3.01
N LEU A 438 10.70 -21.68 3.93
CA LEU A 438 9.63 -22.58 4.37
C LEU A 438 8.49 -22.69 3.36
N ARG A 439 8.41 -21.76 2.39
CA ARG A 439 7.29 -21.55 1.47
C ARG A 439 5.96 -21.19 2.15
N GLU A 440 5.98 -20.89 3.45
CA GLU A 440 4.79 -20.55 4.23
C GLU A 440 4.40 -19.07 4.07
N VAL A 441 3.14 -18.84 3.70
CA VAL A 441 2.60 -17.50 3.40
C VAL A 441 2.52 -16.63 4.67
N VAL A 442 2.24 -17.25 5.82
CA VAL A 442 1.98 -16.55 7.08
C VAL A 442 3.17 -15.67 7.48
N PHE A 443 4.37 -16.25 7.55
CA PHE A 443 5.60 -15.49 7.82
C PHE A 443 5.88 -14.40 6.79
N ARG A 444 5.53 -14.61 5.52
CA ARG A 444 5.71 -13.56 4.49
C ARG A 444 4.77 -12.38 4.74
N VAL A 445 3.52 -12.62 5.11
CA VAL A 445 2.56 -11.58 5.49
C VAL A 445 3.04 -10.81 6.71
N GLU A 446 3.55 -11.49 7.75
CA GLU A 446 4.13 -10.83 8.93
C GLU A 446 5.33 -9.96 8.56
N ALA A 447 6.23 -10.45 7.71
CA ALA A 447 7.36 -9.66 7.21
C ALA A 447 6.93 -8.44 6.38
N TYR A 448 5.83 -8.53 5.61
CA TYR A 448 5.27 -7.38 4.89
C TYR A 448 4.66 -6.35 5.86
N LEU A 449 3.94 -6.81 6.89
CA LEU A 449 3.37 -5.93 7.93
C LEU A 449 4.47 -5.23 8.73
N LEU A 450 5.48 -5.97 9.20
CA LEU A 450 6.65 -5.40 9.88
C LEU A 450 7.46 -4.46 8.98
N GLY A 451 7.62 -4.80 7.69
CA GLY A 451 8.27 -3.92 6.72
C GLY A 451 7.54 -2.59 6.54
N LEU A 452 6.20 -2.62 6.52
CA LEU A 452 5.35 -1.44 6.40
C LEU A 452 5.37 -0.58 7.68
N THR A 453 5.22 -1.18 8.86
CA THR A 453 5.27 -0.44 10.13
C THR A 453 6.65 0.20 10.32
N ALA A 454 7.72 -0.52 10.02
CA ALA A 454 9.08 -0.01 10.12
C ALA A 454 9.38 1.14 9.16
N ALA A 455 8.91 1.08 7.91
CA ALA A 455 9.04 2.18 6.97
C ALA A 455 8.20 3.41 7.39
N GLY A 456 7.01 3.19 7.96
CA GLY A 456 6.24 4.25 8.61
C GLY A 456 7.01 4.88 9.79
N THR A 457 7.62 4.07 10.65
CA THR A 457 8.47 4.55 11.75
C THR A 457 9.66 5.37 11.24
N LEU A 458 10.34 4.93 10.18
CA LEU A 458 11.43 5.70 9.58
C LEU A 458 10.95 7.05 9.04
N LEU A 459 9.76 7.12 8.44
CA LEU A 459 9.19 8.38 7.97
C LEU A 459 8.81 9.33 9.11
N PHE A 460 8.08 8.83 10.12
CA PHE A 460 7.53 9.66 11.20
C PHE A 460 8.51 9.95 12.34
N VAL A 461 9.48 9.07 12.60
CA VAL A 461 10.45 9.18 13.71
C VAL A 461 11.83 9.59 13.22
N ASN A 462 12.36 8.97 12.16
CA ASN A 462 13.73 9.23 11.73
C ASN A 462 13.84 10.46 10.79
N LEU A 463 12.87 10.62 9.88
CA LEU A 463 12.82 11.76 8.94
C LEU A 463 11.99 12.94 9.47
N SER A 464 10.85 12.69 10.13
CA SER A 464 9.91 13.75 10.57
C SER A 464 9.78 13.90 12.08
N GLY A 465 10.63 13.20 12.86
CA GLY A 465 10.58 13.23 14.32
C GLY A 465 10.97 14.57 14.93
N ARG A 466 10.45 14.85 16.13
CA ARG A 466 10.82 16.03 16.93
C ARG A 466 11.25 15.57 18.33
N PRO A 467 12.39 16.05 18.88
CA PRO A 467 13.38 16.95 18.26
C PRO A 467 14.08 16.31 17.05
N ASP A 468 14.73 17.14 16.22
CA ASP A 468 15.36 16.69 14.98
C ASP A 468 16.44 15.63 15.23
N VAL A 469 16.38 14.54 14.47
CA VAL A 469 17.33 13.43 14.58
C VAL A 469 18.72 13.87 14.10
N PRO A 470 19.81 13.62 14.86
CA PRO A 470 21.18 13.95 14.42
C PRO A 470 21.53 13.30 13.08
N HIS A 471 22.16 14.08 12.18
CA HIS A 471 22.53 13.69 10.82
C HIS A 471 23.11 12.27 10.71
N VAL A 472 24.13 11.95 11.52
CA VAL A 472 24.79 10.63 11.52
C VAL A 472 23.82 9.51 11.86
N LEU A 473 22.93 9.70 12.85
CA LEU A 473 21.91 8.71 13.20
C LEU A 473 20.84 8.57 12.11
N ARG A 474 20.43 9.66 11.46
CA ARG A 474 19.45 9.60 10.36
C ARG A 474 20.02 8.83 9.17
N LEU A 475 21.27 9.06 8.79
CA LEU A 475 21.96 8.27 7.76
C LEU A 475 22.12 6.80 8.15
N LEU A 476 22.62 6.51 9.37
CA LEU A 476 22.83 5.13 9.85
C LEU A 476 21.53 4.31 9.98
N THR A 477 20.38 4.95 10.04
CA THR A 477 19.07 4.28 10.19
C THR A 477 18.30 4.20 8.86
N VAL A 478 18.26 5.29 8.07
CA VAL A 478 17.48 5.35 6.82
C VAL A 478 18.21 4.73 5.62
N VAL A 479 19.54 4.82 5.53
CA VAL A 479 20.29 4.23 4.39
C VAL A 479 20.22 2.70 4.37
N PRO A 480 20.45 1.97 5.49
CA PRO A 480 20.27 0.52 5.51
C PRO A 480 18.82 0.09 5.25
N ALA A 481 17.84 0.93 5.63
CA ALA A 481 16.43 0.69 5.35
C ALA A 481 16.11 0.72 3.86
N ILE A 482 16.59 1.74 3.14
CA ILE A 482 16.46 1.85 1.68
C ILE A 482 17.11 0.63 1.01
N ALA A 483 18.31 0.23 1.45
CA ALA A 483 19.00 -0.95 0.95
C ALA A 483 18.20 -2.25 1.19
N TYR A 484 17.62 -2.43 2.39
CA TYR A 484 16.77 -3.57 2.70
C TYR A 484 15.51 -3.62 1.81
N LEU A 485 14.83 -2.49 1.61
CA LEU A 485 13.60 -2.45 0.81
C LEU A 485 13.86 -2.79 -0.67
N TYR A 486 14.97 -2.32 -1.26
CA TYR A 486 15.39 -2.77 -2.59
C TYR A 486 15.85 -4.25 -2.62
N TYR A 487 16.48 -4.75 -1.55
CA TYR A 487 16.78 -6.18 -1.40
C TYR A 487 15.50 -7.03 -1.34
N ALA A 488 14.48 -6.61 -0.59
CA ALA A 488 13.19 -7.27 -0.49
C ALA A 488 12.46 -7.29 -1.85
N PHE A 489 12.44 -6.17 -2.57
CA PHE A 489 11.95 -6.11 -3.96
C PHE A 489 12.65 -7.15 -4.86
N ASN A 490 13.99 -7.15 -4.90
CA ASN A 490 14.76 -8.08 -5.73
C ASN A 490 14.59 -9.56 -5.28
N ARG A 491 14.37 -9.83 -3.98
CA ARG A 491 14.03 -11.17 -3.49
C ARG A 491 12.65 -11.62 -3.97
N LEU A 492 11.65 -10.75 -3.87
CA LEU A 492 10.27 -11.04 -4.28
C LEU A 492 10.14 -11.17 -5.80
N GLU A 493 10.84 -10.35 -6.59
CA GLU A 493 10.82 -10.46 -8.06
C GLU A 493 11.50 -11.77 -8.55
N ARG A 494 12.52 -12.28 -7.83
CA ARG A 494 13.07 -13.63 -8.12
C ARG A 494 12.12 -14.75 -7.68
N ALA A 495 11.38 -14.55 -6.58
CA ALA A 495 10.40 -15.52 -6.10
C ALA A 495 9.14 -15.57 -7.00
N SER A 496 8.75 -14.46 -7.62
CA SER A 496 7.65 -14.40 -8.60
C SER A 496 8.01 -15.15 -9.88
N GLN A 497 9.23 -14.94 -10.41
CA GLN A 497 9.74 -15.66 -11.59
C GLN A 497 9.80 -17.18 -11.39
N SER A 498 10.09 -17.64 -10.16
CA SER A 498 10.10 -19.07 -9.79
C SER A 498 8.73 -19.62 -9.39
N ARG A 499 7.63 -18.86 -9.57
CA ARG A 499 6.24 -19.23 -9.25
C ARG A 499 6.03 -19.67 -7.79
N LEU A 500 6.83 -19.15 -6.86
CA LEU A 500 6.74 -19.46 -5.42
C LEU A 500 5.73 -18.58 -4.66
N LEU A 501 5.32 -17.47 -5.26
CA LEU A 501 4.44 -16.46 -4.65
C LEU A 501 2.97 -16.66 -5.03
N ARG A 502 2.06 -16.21 -4.16
CA ARG A 502 0.64 -16.03 -4.52
C ARG A 502 0.43 -14.78 -5.37
N GLU A 503 -0.75 -14.71 -5.99
CA GLU A 503 -1.27 -13.48 -6.60
C GLU A 503 -1.20 -12.30 -5.60
N GLY A 504 -0.76 -11.14 -6.07
CA GLY A 504 -0.57 -9.93 -5.25
C GLY A 504 0.77 -9.81 -4.50
N GLU A 505 1.46 -10.91 -4.17
CA GLU A 505 2.74 -10.85 -3.42
C GLU A 505 3.91 -10.25 -4.24
N ARG A 506 3.77 -10.12 -5.56
CA ARG A 506 4.71 -9.34 -6.39
C ARG A 506 4.54 -7.84 -6.19
N GLU A 507 3.29 -7.38 -6.08
CA GLU A 507 2.94 -5.97 -5.93
C GLU A 507 3.46 -5.41 -4.59
N THR A 508 3.48 -6.22 -3.52
CA THR A 508 4.10 -5.80 -2.23
C THR A 508 5.59 -5.51 -2.38
N GLY A 509 6.32 -6.29 -3.20
CA GLY A 509 7.70 -6.01 -3.55
C GLY A 509 7.86 -4.74 -4.38
N ILE A 510 6.95 -4.48 -5.33
CA ILE A 510 6.93 -3.25 -6.11
C ILE A 510 6.71 -2.04 -5.18
N VAL A 511 5.71 -2.09 -4.30
CA VAL A 511 5.46 -1.05 -3.27
C VAL A 511 6.69 -0.82 -2.40
N ALA A 512 7.39 -1.87 -1.95
CA ALA A 512 8.63 -1.73 -1.18
C ALA A 512 9.72 -0.96 -1.94
N SER A 513 9.88 -1.18 -3.25
CA SER A 513 10.85 -0.42 -4.06
C SER A 513 10.46 1.07 -4.20
N TYR A 514 9.17 1.37 -4.37
CA TYR A 514 8.70 2.76 -4.40
C TYR A 514 8.85 3.46 -3.05
N LEU A 515 8.67 2.72 -1.95
CA LEU A 515 8.87 3.22 -0.59
C LEU A 515 10.36 3.51 -0.32
N ALA A 516 11.27 2.67 -0.82
CA ALA A 516 12.71 2.95 -0.83
C ALA A 516 13.06 4.21 -1.63
N ALA A 517 12.48 4.39 -2.83
CA ALA A 517 12.65 5.60 -3.63
C ALA A 517 12.14 6.85 -2.89
N ALA A 518 10.96 6.78 -2.27
CA ALA A 518 10.39 7.88 -1.49
C ALA A 518 11.25 8.24 -0.26
N LEU A 519 11.71 7.25 0.51
CA LEU A 519 12.61 7.46 1.65
C LEU A 519 13.94 8.09 1.20
N PHE A 520 14.51 7.67 0.07
CA PHE A 520 15.71 8.31 -0.48
C PHE A 520 15.44 9.76 -0.90
N ALA A 521 14.31 10.03 -1.55
CA ALA A 521 13.96 11.38 -1.99
C ALA A 521 13.87 12.36 -0.82
N VAL A 522 13.17 11.97 0.26
CA VAL A 522 13.04 12.77 1.49
C VAL A 522 14.38 12.90 2.23
N LEU A 523 15.14 11.81 2.36
CA LEU A 523 16.47 11.83 3.00
C LEU A 523 17.42 12.80 2.27
N ALA A 524 17.48 12.74 0.94
CA ALA A 524 18.30 13.64 0.14
C ALA A 524 17.86 15.11 0.31
N TRP A 525 16.56 15.39 0.38
CA TRP A 525 16.03 16.74 0.62
C TRP A 525 16.40 17.31 2.00
N GLN A 526 16.45 16.45 3.03
CA GLN A 526 16.73 16.86 4.40
C GLN A 526 18.23 16.97 4.72
N GLU A 527 19.07 16.11 4.14
CA GLU A 527 20.49 16.01 4.49
C GLU A 527 21.43 16.77 3.55
N LEU A 528 21.03 16.98 2.30
CA LEU A 528 21.84 17.73 1.35
C LEU A 528 21.45 19.21 1.37
N ARG A 529 22.43 20.08 1.15
CA ARG A 529 22.15 21.47 0.77
C ARG A 529 21.17 21.47 -0.40
N HIS A 530 20.11 22.27 -0.33
CA HIS A 530 19.01 22.26 -1.33
C HIS A 530 19.51 22.38 -2.79
N GLU A 531 20.58 23.14 -3.02
CA GLU A 531 21.27 23.28 -4.31
C GLU A 531 21.76 21.93 -4.90
N LEU A 532 22.14 20.96 -4.07
CA LEU A 532 22.65 19.64 -4.48
C LEU A 532 21.54 18.59 -4.65
N VAL A 533 20.33 18.84 -4.14
CA VAL A 533 19.25 17.83 -4.08
C VAL A 533 18.83 17.38 -5.48
N GLY A 534 18.67 18.31 -6.42
CA GLY A 534 18.33 17.98 -7.81
C GLY A 534 19.39 17.08 -8.48
N LEU A 535 20.67 17.32 -8.20
CA LEU A 535 21.76 16.48 -8.72
C LEU A 535 21.76 15.08 -8.09
N ALA A 536 21.51 14.98 -6.78
CA ALA A 536 21.45 13.70 -6.07
C ALA A 536 20.25 12.84 -6.48
N TRP A 537 19.08 13.46 -6.69
CA TRP A 537 17.90 12.79 -7.25
C TRP A 537 18.17 12.29 -8.67
N LEU A 538 18.82 13.08 -9.52
CA LEU A 538 19.18 12.63 -10.87
C LEU A 538 20.21 11.48 -10.85
N ALA A 539 21.19 11.52 -9.95
CA ALA A 539 22.16 10.44 -9.77
C ALA A 539 21.49 9.13 -9.33
N ALA A 540 20.52 9.19 -8.41
CA ALA A 540 19.70 8.04 -8.05
C ALA A 540 18.85 7.54 -9.24
N GLY A 541 18.26 8.46 -9.99
CA GLY A 541 17.53 8.14 -11.23
C GLY A 541 18.41 7.41 -12.25
N LEU A 542 19.66 7.85 -12.45
CA LEU A 542 20.61 7.21 -13.35
C LEU A 542 20.94 5.77 -12.93
N VAL A 543 21.18 5.54 -11.63
CA VAL A 543 21.44 4.19 -11.07
C VAL A 543 20.22 3.28 -11.25
N LEU A 544 19.02 3.79 -10.96
CA LEU A 544 17.77 3.04 -11.12
C LEU A 544 17.43 2.74 -12.58
N ALA A 545 17.80 3.64 -13.51
CA ALA A 545 17.62 3.39 -14.94
C ALA A 545 18.54 2.28 -15.46
N GLU A 546 19.83 2.32 -15.12
CA GLU A 546 20.77 1.25 -15.50
C GLU A 546 20.37 -0.09 -14.87
N ALA A 547 19.92 -0.09 -13.61
CA ALA A 547 19.36 -1.29 -12.98
C ALA A 547 18.08 -1.78 -13.70
N GLY A 548 17.13 -0.89 -13.99
CA GLY A 548 15.86 -1.23 -14.66
C GLY A 548 16.01 -1.65 -16.12
N ILE A 549 17.06 -1.21 -16.81
CA ILE A 549 17.45 -1.71 -18.14
C ILE A 549 18.15 -3.07 -18.02
N ARG A 550 19.13 -3.21 -17.10
CA ARG A 550 19.93 -4.44 -16.92
C ARG A 550 19.09 -5.63 -16.43
N PHE A 551 18.20 -5.40 -15.46
CA PHE A 551 17.32 -6.43 -14.90
C PHE A 551 15.94 -6.48 -15.57
N ARG A 552 15.70 -5.65 -16.60
CA ARG A 552 14.44 -5.52 -17.36
C ARG A 552 13.20 -5.18 -16.51
N THR A 553 13.37 -4.67 -15.29
CA THR A 553 12.28 -4.32 -14.36
C THR A 553 11.67 -2.94 -14.65
N LEU A 554 10.39 -2.91 -15.03
CA LEU A 554 9.62 -1.68 -15.26
C LEU A 554 9.52 -0.77 -14.01
N PRO A 555 9.36 -1.27 -12.76
CA PRO A 555 9.30 -0.42 -11.57
C PRO A 555 10.54 0.46 -11.35
N LEU A 556 11.74 -0.06 -11.64
CA LEU A 556 12.98 0.72 -11.48
C LEU A 556 13.13 1.78 -12.58
N ARG A 557 12.71 1.48 -13.83
CA ARG A 557 12.71 2.47 -14.91
C ARG A 557 11.70 3.59 -14.67
N THR A 558 10.53 3.27 -14.15
CA THR A 558 9.51 4.27 -13.80
C THR A 558 9.97 5.15 -12.62
N GLN A 559 10.56 4.58 -11.57
CA GLN A 559 11.20 5.35 -10.48
C GLN A 559 12.32 6.25 -10.99
N ALA A 560 13.17 5.78 -11.92
CA ALA A 560 14.20 6.60 -12.54
C ALA A 560 13.65 7.84 -13.25
N CYS A 561 12.52 7.68 -13.95
CA CYS A 561 11.88 8.80 -14.66
C CYS A 561 11.21 9.78 -13.70
N LEU A 562 10.62 9.30 -12.60
CA LEU A 562 10.11 10.16 -11.52
C LEU A 562 11.24 10.96 -10.86
N PHE A 563 12.38 10.32 -10.56
CA PHE A 563 13.56 11.01 -10.04
C PHE A 563 14.12 12.04 -11.01
N ALA A 564 14.16 11.76 -12.32
CA ALA A 564 14.58 12.73 -13.32
C ALA A 564 13.62 13.92 -13.41
N ALA A 565 12.30 13.70 -13.35
CA ALA A 565 11.29 14.77 -13.33
C ALA A 565 11.41 15.64 -12.06
N LEU A 566 11.57 15.02 -10.89
CA LEU A 566 11.82 15.71 -9.62
C LEU A 566 13.14 16.50 -9.65
N ALA A 567 14.19 15.94 -10.25
CA ALA A 567 15.47 16.63 -10.43
C ALA A 567 15.34 17.87 -11.32
N VAL A 568 14.67 17.77 -12.48
CA VAL A 568 14.41 18.92 -13.37
C VAL A 568 13.61 20.00 -12.64
N ALA A 569 12.56 19.62 -11.91
CA ALA A 569 11.76 20.56 -11.12
C ALA A 569 12.58 21.25 -10.02
N ALA A 570 13.40 20.50 -9.28
CA ALA A 570 14.29 21.05 -8.25
C ALA A 570 15.35 22.01 -8.83
N LEU A 571 16.01 21.63 -9.93
CA LEU A 571 17.01 22.47 -10.59
C LEU A 571 16.41 23.76 -11.15
N LEU A 572 15.17 23.72 -11.66
CA LEU A 572 14.44 24.93 -12.05
C LEU A 572 14.12 25.79 -10.83
N ALA A 573 13.41 25.26 -9.83
CA ALA A 573 12.90 26.05 -8.71
C ALA A 573 14.00 26.55 -7.76
N VAL A 574 14.95 25.69 -7.38
CA VAL A 574 15.97 25.97 -6.37
C VAL A 574 17.20 26.62 -7.00
N ASN A 575 17.77 26.04 -8.06
CA ASN A 575 19.06 26.50 -8.60
C ASN A 575 18.91 27.66 -9.60
N LEU A 576 17.90 27.65 -10.47
CA LEU A 576 17.74 28.63 -11.55
C LEU A 576 16.80 29.80 -11.19
N TYR A 577 15.74 29.56 -10.43
CA TYR A 577 14.79 30.58 -9.96
C TYR A 577 14.98 31.01 -8.50
N GLU A 578 15.91 30.40 -7.76
CA GLU A 578 16.30 30.81 -6.39
C GLU A 578 15.14 30.93 -5.38
N PHE A 579 14.11 30.08 -5.47
CA PHE A 579 12.91 30.17 -4.60
C PHE A 579 13.20 30.09 -3.09
N TYR A 580 14.42 29.72 -2.70
CA TYR A 580 14.89 29.59 -1.32
C TYR A 580 16.28 30.26 -1.13
N GLY A 581 16.39 31.59 -0.95
CA GLY A 581 17.55 32.30 -0.32
C GLY A 581 18.35 33.31 -1.19
N GLY A 582 19.54 33.76 -0.71
CA GLY A 582 20.27 34.95 -1.23
C GLY A 582 21.56 34.73 -2.05
N HIS A 583 21.95 35.75 -2.83
CA HIS A 583 22.54 35.61 -4.17
C HIS A 583 24.00 35.13 -4.35
N GLU A 584 25.02 35.66 -3.66
CA GLU A 584 26.41 35.55 -4.19
C GLU A 584 27.03 34.14 -4.18
N VAL A 585 26.82 33.34 -3.13
CA VAL A 585 27.40 31.98 -3.00
C VAL A 585 26.86 31.00 -4.07
N ARG A 586 25.82 31.40 -4.82
CA ARG A 586 25.00 30.52 -5.67
C ARG A 586 25.43 30.41 -7.12
N ARG A 587 26.18 31.40 -7.63
CA ARG A 587 26.66 31.32 -9.02
C ARG A 587 27.57 30.12 -9.21
N LEU A 588 28.47 29.87 -8.25
CA LEU A 588 29.36 28.70 -8.27
C LEU A 588 28.57 27.38 -8.23
N SER A 589 27.51 27.29 -7.42
CA SER A 589 26.73 26.05 -7.30
C SER A 589 25.86 25.76 -8.52
N ARG A 590 25.35 26.76 -9.25
CA ARG A 590 24.71 26.56 -10.56
C ARG A 590 25.62 25.81 -11.53
N TRP A 591 26.87 26.26 -11.69
CA TRP A 591 27.85 25.64 -12.59
C TRP A 591 28.27 24.23 -12.17
N ILE A 592 28.24 23.93 -10.88
CA ILE A 592 28.55 22.59 -10.34
C ILE A 592 27.35 21.62 -10.46
N THR A 593 26.11 22.11 -10.59
CA THR A 593 24.89 21.29 -10.49
C THR A 593 24.11 21.17 -11.79
N VAL A 594 23.86 22.29 -12.49
CA VAL A 594 22.97 22.31 -13.66
C VAL A 594 23.63 21.72 -14.91
N PRO A 595 24.89 22.05 -15.30
CA PRO A 595 25.54 21.44 -16.46
C PRO A 595 25.71 19.92 -16.34
N PRO A 596 26.19 19.34 -15.20
CA PRO A 596 26.24 17.89 -15.04
C PRO A 596 24.85 17.24 -15.11
N ALA A 597 23.81 17.92 -14.63
CA ALA A 597 22.44 17.41 -14.73
C ALA A 597 21.88 17.42 -16.16
N ILE A 598 22.19 18.44 -16.96
CA ILE A 598 21.87 18.48 -18.40
C ILE A 598 22.55 17.30 -19.12
N LEU A 599 23.85 17.09 -18.86
CA LEU A 599 24.62 15.99 -19.45
C LEU A 599 24.08 14.62 -19.05
N ALA A 600 23.77 14.40 -17.76
CA ALA A 600 23.20 13.14 -17.28
C ALA A 600 21.78 12.89 -17.83
N SER A 601 20.97 13.94 -18.04
CA SER A 601 19.65 13.83 -18.66
C SER A 601 19.72 13.45 -20.14
N TYR A 602 20.64 14.05 -20.91
CA TYR A 602 20.90 13.65 -22.30
C TYR A 602 21.52 12.24 -22.40
N TYR A 603 22.42 11.88 -21.49
CA TYR A 603 22.94 10.51 -21.40
C TYR A 603 21.78 9.52 -21.20
N LEU A 604 20.87 9.80 -20.25
CA LEU A 604 19.75 8.95 -19.93
C LEU A 604 18.76 8.81 -21.10
N PHE A 605 18.42 9.92 -21.78
CA PHE A 605 17.68 9.91 -23.04
C PHE A 605 18.34 8.97 -24.07
N GLY A 606 19.62 9.20 -24.38
CA GLY A 606 20.33 8.42 -25.38
C GLY A 606 20.50 6.95 -24.98
N ARG A 607 20.61 6.66 -23.67
CA ARG A 607 20.73 5.31 -23.11
C ARG A 607 19.41 4.54 -23.19
N LEU A 608 18.30 5.19 -22.84
CA LEU A 608 16.96 4.62 -22.91
C LEU A 608 16.51 4.41 -24.37
N ARG A 609 16.75 5.39 -25.27
CA ARG A 609 16.53 5.22 -26.71
C ARG A 609 17.29 4.01 -27.27
N ARG A 610 18.60 3.91 -27.02
CA ARG A 610 19.41 2.73 -27.41
C ARG A 610 18.91 1.40 -26.82
N ALA A 611 18.24 1.42 -25.66
CA ALA A 611 17.65 0.22 -25.07
C ALA A 611 16.32 -0.17 -25.73
N VAL A 612 15.51 0.81 -26.14
CA VAL A 612 14.30 0.59 -26.95
C VAL A 612 14.66 0.09 -28.36
N ASP A 613 15.62 0.74 -29.04
CA ASP A 613 16.04 0.36 -30.40
C ASP A 613 16.57 -1.09 -30.46
N ARG A 614 17.21 -1.56 -29.37
CA ARG A 614 17.71 -2.94 -29.21
C ARG A 614 16.66 -3.95 -28.70
N GLY A 615 15.40 -3.55 -28.56
CA GLY A 615 14.32 -4.40 -28.04
C GLY A 615 14.48 -4.82 -26.57
N ALA A 616 15.34 -4.16 -25.79
CA ALA A 616 15.52 -4.45 -24.37
C ALA A 616 14.44 -3.77 -23.50
N VAL A 617 13.74 -2.78 -24.05
CA VAL A 617 12.70 -1.97 -23.41
C VAL A 617 11.52 -1.81 -24.39
N PRO A 618 10.24 -1.81 -23.95
CA PRO A 618 9.08 -1.63 -24.81
C PRO A 618 9.08 -0.31 -25.60
N GLN A 619 8.52 -0.32 -26.81
CA GLN A 619 8.43 0.87 -27.67
C GLN A 619 7.65 2.03 -27.03
N SER A 620 6.72 1.77 -26.11
CA SER A 620 5.96 2.81 -25.39
C SER A 620 6.85 3.73 -24.54
N GLU A 621 8.00 3.26 -24.05
CA GLU A 621 8.94 4.08 -23.27
C GLU A 621 9.72 5.09 -24.15
N THR A 622 9.50 5.09 -25.48
CA THR A 622 9.97 6.11 -26.43
C THR A 622 9.60 7.52 -25.98
N GLN A 623 8.33 7.76 -25.63
CA GLN A 623 7.85 9.08 -25.22
C GLN A 623 8.52 9.54 -23.92
N VAL A 624 8.77 8.60 -23.00
CA VAL A 624 9.43 8.85 -21.72
C VAL A 624 10.89 9.25 -21.93
N ALA A 625 11.59 8.58 -22.85
CA ALA A 625 12.94 8.99 -23.24
C ALA A 625 12.94 10.41 -23.82
N ASP A 626 12.01 10.73 -24.72
CA ASP A 626 11.96 12.04 -25.35
C ASP A 626 11.71 13.16 -24.32
N LEU A 627 10.82 12.97 -23.35
CA LEU A 627 10.57 13.92 -22.24
C LEU A 627 11.85 14.27 -21.46
N LEU A 628 12.79 13.33 -21.28
CA LEU A 628 14.08 13.60 -20.65
C LEU A 628 14.94 14.58 -21.48
N SER A 629 14.90 14.45 -22.81
CA SER A 629 15.60 15.41 -23.69
C SER A 629 14.97 16.80 -23.66
N TYR A 630 13.62 16.90 -23.62
CA TYR A 630 12.94 18.19 -23.43
C TYR A 630 13.32 18.84 -22.09
N GLY A 631 13.40 18.06 -21.00
CA GLY A 631 13.88 18.56 -19.70
C GLY A 631 15.32 19.07 -19.76
N ALA A 632 16.22 18.34 -20.43
CA ALA A 632 17.62 18.75 -20.61
C ALA A 632 17.75 20.04 -21.46
N SER A 633 17.01 20.14 -22.56
CA SER A 633 16.91 21.35 -23.39
C SER A 633 16.39 22.54 -22.59
N LEU A 634 15.30 22.36 -21.83
CA LEU A 634 14.70 23.42 -21.02
C LEU A 634 15.69 23.95 -19.96
N LEU A 635 16.36 23.05 -19.23
CA LEU A 635 17.39 23.43 -18.25
C LEU A 635 18.53 24.21 -18.91
N LEU A 636 19.00 23.78 -20.08
CA LEU A 636 20.06 24.47 -20.83
C LEU A 636 19.64 25.88 -21.26
N LEU A 637 18.44 26.05 -21.82
CA LEU A 637 17.94 27.35 -22.28
C LEU A 637 17.76 28.33 -21.12
N VAL A 638 17.21 27.87 -20.00
CA VAL A 638 17.02 28.69 -18.79
C VAL A 638 18.37 29.03 -18.15
N LEU A 639 19.32 28.08 -18.09
CA LEU A 639 20.68 28.35 -17.61
C LEU A 639 21.37 29.43 -18.44
N LEU A 640 21.32 29.32 -19.78
CA LEU A 640 21.89 30.32 -20.69
C LEU A 640 21.22 31.69 -20.54
N TRP A 641 19.91 31.75 -20.30
CA TRP A 641 19.22 33.02 -20.03
C TRP A 641 19.59 33.61 -18.65
N LYS A 642 19.86 32.78 -17.64
CA LYS A 642 20.23 33.26 -16.29
C LYS A 642 21.69 33.69 -16.16
N GLU A 643 22.61 33.12 -16.95
CA GLU A 643 24.05 33.41 -16.83
C GLU A 643 24.62 34.34 -17.91
N LEU A 644 23.99 34.47 -19.08
CA LEU A 644 24.46 35.36 -20.16
C LEU A 644 23.78 36.73 -20.14
N ASP A 645 24.50 37.73 -20.61
CA ASP A 645 23.96 39.07 -20.88
C ASP A 645 22.77 39.01 -21.85
N SER A 646 21.77 39.87 -21.62
CA SER A 646 20.46 39.81 -22.31
C SER A 646 20.55 39.72 -23.84
N ALA A 647 21.54 40.39 -24.44
CA ALA A 647 21.81 40.38 -25.88
C ALA A 647 22.42 39.05 -26.38
N ALA A 648 23.29 38.41 -25.59
CA ALA A 648 23.95 37.15 -25.96
C ALA A 648 23.00 35.94 -25.90
N VAL A 649 21.93 35.99 -25.10
CA VAL A 649 20.97 34.89 -24.94
C VAL A 649 20.34 34.44 -26.27
N ALA A 650 19.97 35.36 -27.17
CA ALA A 650 19.38 34.99 -28.45
C ALA A 650 20.40 34.23 -29.34
N LEU A 651 21.66 34.67 -29.36
CA LEU A 651 22.72 33.98 -30.10
C LEU A 651 22.97 32.58 -29.53
N ALA A 652 23.05 32.45 -28.20
CA ALA A 652 23.25 31.17 -27.53
C ALA A 652 22.09 30.19 -27.74
N TRP A 653 20.84 30.66 -27.64
CA TRP A 653 19.67 29.85 -28.00
C TRP A 653 19.69 29.46 -29.48
N GLY A 654 20.09 30.34 -30.39
CA GLY A 654 20.26 30.04 -31.81
C GLY A 654 21.25 28.90 -32.07
N VAL A 655 22.41 28.93 -31.40
CA VAL A 655 23.41 27.84 -31.44
C VAL A 655 22.83 26.54 -30.89
N VAL A 656 22.12 26.57 -29.75
CA VAL A 656 21.48 25.37 -29.17
C VAL A 656 20.42 24.80 -30.11
N GLY A 657 19.59 25.64 -30.73
CA GLY A 657 18.59 25.23 -31.71
C GLY A 657 19.20 24.57 -32.94
N LEU A 658 20.27 25.16 -33.49
CA LEU A 658 21.06 24.60 -34.58
C LEU A 658 21.64 23.22 -34.23
N LEU A 659 22.31 23.10 -33.07
CA LEU A 659 22.89 21.84 -32.60
C LEU A 659 21.83 20.76 -32.36
N LEU A 660 20.64 21.12 -31.87
CA LEU A 660 19.53 20.19 -31.68
C LEU A 660 18.95 19.68 -33.01
N VAL A 661 18.84 20.53 -34.04
CA VAL A 661 18.42 20.07 -35.38
C VAL A 661 19.49 19.15 -35.98
N GLU A 662 20.77 19.52 -35.97
CA GLU A 662 21.83 18.66 -36.52
C GLU A 662 21.95 17.33 -35.76
N ALA A 663 21.89 17.33 -34.42
CA ALA A 663 21.87 16.10 -33.64
C ALA A 663 20.62 15.25 -33.95
N GLY A 664 19.47 15.89 -34.16
CA GLY A 664 18.23 15.24 -34.55
C GLY A 664 18.23 14.67 -35.98
N LEU A 665 19.04 15.22 -36.89
CA LEU A 665 19.31 14.65 -38.21
C LEU A 665 20.32 13.49 -38.12
N ALA A 666 21.46 13.71 -37.44
CA ALA A 666 22.55 12.73 -37.33
C ALA A 666 22.17 11.45 -36.56
N LEU A 667 21.26 11.54 -35.58
CA LEU A 667 20.78 10.40 -34.79
C LEU A 667 19.41 9.84 -35.24
N ASP A 668 18.86 10.41 -36.32
CA ASP A 668 17.46 10.31 -36.76
C ASP A 668 16.44 10.32 -35.61
N ARG A 669 16.39 11.43 -34.87
CA ARG A 669 15.43 11.63 -33.77
C ARG A 669 14.58 12.88 -34.01
N ALA A 670 13.36 12.67 -34.49
CA ALA A 670 12.36 13.72 -34.68
C ALA A 670 12.12 14.58 -33.42
N ALA A 671 12.21 13.99 -32.22
CA ALA A 671 12.07 14.73 -30.96
C ALA A 671 13.15 15.81 -30.74
N LEU A 672 14.40 15.56 -31.16
CA LEU A 672 15.47 16.56 -31.09
C LEU A 672 15.30 17.63 -32.17
N ARG A 673 14.87 17.24 -33.38
CA ARG A 673 14.56 18.19 -34.46
C ARG A 673 13.45 19.15 -34.05
N HIS A 674 12.35 18.62 -33.48
CA HIS A 674 11.25 19.42 -32.93
C HIS A 674 11.70 20.39 -31.84
N GLN A 675 12.54 19.95 -30.90
CA GLN A 675 13.15 20.85 -29.91
C GLN A 675 13.96 21.97 -30.59
N GLY A 676 14.80 21.64 -31.56
CA GLY A 676 15.57 22.62 -32.33
C GLY A 676 14.70 23.64 -33.07
N HIS A 677 13.57 23.23 -33.63
CA HIS A 677 12.59 24.13 -34.25
C HIS A 677 11.92 25.07 -33.22
N VAL A 678 11.51 24.54 -32.06
CA VAL A 678 10.93 25.34 -30.96
C VAL A 678 11.95 26.35 -30.42
N VAL A 679 13.21 25.95 -30.25
CA VAL A 679 14.29 26.84 -29.82
C VAL A 679 14.61 27.89 -30.88
N ALA A 680 14.58 27.54 -32.16
CA ALA A 680 14.74 28.51 -33.25
C ALA A 680 13.60 29.54 -33.29
N ALA A 681 12.35 29.12 -33.06
CA ALA A 681 11.21 30.02 -32.95
C ALA A 681 11.32 30.95 -31.73
N ALA A 682 11.75 30.43 -30.57
CA ALA A 682 12.03 31.23 -29.38
C ALA A 682 13.19 32.22 -29.61
N THR A 683 14.23 31.81 -30.35
CA THR A 683 15.35 32.66 -30.77
C THR A 683 14.88 33.80 -31.68
N PHE A 684 14.07 33.47 -32.70
CA PHE A 684 13.45 34.45 -33.59
C PHE A 684 12.62 35.47 -32.79
N GLY A 685 11.71 35.01 -31.91
CA GLY A 685 10.91 35.89 -31.07
C GLY A 685 11.76 36.78 -30.13
N ARG A 686 12.81 36.22 -29.52
CA ARG A 686 13.68 36.97 -28.61
C ARG A 686 14.44 38.11 -29.30
N LEU A 687 14.77 37.98 -30.59
CA LEU A 687 15.41 39.08 -31.34
C LEU A 687 14.58 40.38 -31.29
N PHE A 688 13.26 40.28 -31.40
CA PHE A 688 12.35 41.42 -31.34
C PHE A 688 12.19 41.99 -29.93
N LEU A 689 12.23 41.13 -28.91
CA LEU A 689 12.00 41.53 -27.52
C LEU A 689 13.23 42.20 -26.88
N ALA A 690 14.44 41.79 -27.26
CA ALA A 690 15.68 42.19 -26.56
C ALA A 690 16.81 42.70 -27.47
N ASN A 691 16.98 42.15 -28.68
CA ASN A 691 18.19 42.41 -29.48
C ASN A 691 18.06 43.62 -30.40
N PHE A 692 16.95 43.76 -31.13
CA PHE A 692 16.75 44.91 -32.01
C PHE A 692 16.64 46.24 -31.26
N THR A 693 16.12 46.20 -30.03
CA THR A 693 16.03 47.36 -29.13
C THR A 693 17.30 47.62 -28.33
N ALA A 694 18.29 46.72 -28.36
CA ALA A 694 19.53 46.88 -27.60
C ALA A 694 20.31 48.14 -28.05
N PRO A 695 20.71 49.02 -27.11
CA PRO A 695 21.63 50.12 -27.39
C PRO A 695 23.09 49.66 -27.32
N GLY A 696 23.95 50.28 -28.13
CA GLY A 696 25.40 50.08 -28.08
C GLY A 696 26.00 49.26 -29.23
N GLY A 697 27.33 49.15 -29.21
CA GLY A 697 28.13 48.47 -30.22
C GLY A 697 29.50 48.05 -29.67
N PHE A 698 30.20 47.20 -30.43
CA PHE A 698 31.49 46.62 -30.09
C PHE A 698 32.41 46.73 -31.32
N HIS A 699 33.59 47.35 -31.15
CA HIS A 699 34.53 47.68 -32.24
C HIS A 699 33.88 48.30 -33.50
N GLY A 700 32.93 49.22 -33.32
CA GLY A 700 32.25 49.91 -34.42
C GLY A 700 31.08 49.15 -35.06
N LEU A 701 30.84 47.88 -34.69
CA LEU A 701 29.67 47.12 -35.10
C LEU A 701 28.56 47.21 -34.06
N SER A 702 27.30 47.36 -34.46
CA SER A 702 26.18 47.39 -33.51
C SER A 702 25.93 46.02 -32.87
N ILE A 703 25.43 46.00 -31.64
CA ILE A 703 25.04 44.74 -30.96
C ILE A 703 23.96 43.99 -31.77
N ARG A 704 23.10 44.75 -32.47
CA ARG A 704 22.04 44.21 -33.34
C ARG A 704 22.63 43.43 -34.51
N LEU A 705 23.63 43.99 -35.20
CA LEU A 705 24.32 43.32 -36.30
C LEU A 705 25.08 42.09 -35.80
N ILE A 706 25.83 42.22 -34.70
CA ILE A 706 26.61 41.11 -34.10
C ILE A 706 25.70 39.95 -33.67
N THR A 707 24.46 40.21 -33.22
CA THR A 707 23.56 39.14 -32.73
C THR A 707 22.59 38.62 -33.80
N ALA A 708 22.03 39.48 -34.65
CA ALA A 708 21.07 39.07 -35.68
C ALA A 708 21.74 38.38 -36.88
N LEU A 709 22.91 38.86 -37.34
CA LEU A 709 23.55 38.33 -38.55
C LEU A 709 23.97 36.84 -38.41
N PRO A 710 24.55 36.36 -37.28
CA PRO A 710 24.79 34.93 -37.11
C PRO A 710 23.51 34.09 -37.08
N ILE A 711 22.40 34.61 -36.52
CA ILE A 711 21.11 33.90 -36.51
C ILE A 711 20.52 33.81 -37.92
N VAL A 712 20.64 34.86 -38.75
CA VAL A 712 20.31 34.82 -40.18
C VAL A 712 21.13 33.74 -40.90
N THR A 713 22.43 33.67 -40.64
CA THR A 713 23.32 32.62 -41.17
C THR A 713 22.88 31.23 -40.73
N PHE A 714 22.53 31.03 -39.45
CA PHE A 714 22.03 29.75 -38.93
C PHE A 714 20.69 29.36 -39.59
N PHE A 715 19.78 30.30 -39.82
CA PHE A 715 18.51 30.02 -40.48
C PHE A 715 18.68 29.68 -41.97
N TYR A 716 19.53 30.40 -42.72
CA TYR A 716 19.84 30.00 -44.11
C TYR A 716 20.61 28.67 -44.18
N TYR A 717 21.47 28.38 -43.21
CA TYR A 717 22.10 27.06 -43.08
C TYR A 717 21.04 25.96 -42.88
N LEU A 718 20.16 26.10 -41.87
CA LEU A 718 19.08 25.14 -41.59
C LEU A 718 18.11 24.98 -42.75
N ARG A 719 17.76 26.06 -43.46
CA ARG A 719 17.02 26.03 -44.74
C ARG A 719 17.70 25.10 -45.75
N SER A 720 19.01 25.26 -45.94
CA SER A 720 19.78 24.49 -46.92
C SER A 720 20.03 23.04 -46.51
N ARG A 721 20.01 22.76 -45.20
CA ARG A 721 20.07 21.41 -44.62
C ARG A 721 18.76 20.65 -44.73
N LEU A 722 17.63 21.32 -44.50
CA LEU A 722 16.29 20.73 -44.40
C LEU A 722 15.49 20.80 -45.71
N LYS A 723 16.15 20.82 -46.88
CA LYS A 723 15.48 20.98 -48.19
C LYS A 723 14.36 19.98 -48.45
N ASP A 724 14.47 18.77 -47.90
CA ASP A 724 13.48 17.70 -48.03
C ASP A 724 12.20 17.97 -47.20
N ASP A 725 12.31 18.77 -46.13
CA ASP A 725 11.17 19.31 -45.37
C ASP A 725 10.81 20.70 -45.90
N ALA A 726 9.94 20.72 -46.91
CA ALA A 726 9.47 21.96 -47.55
C ALA A 726 8.78 22.94 -46.58
N TRP A 727 8.23 22.49 -45.44
CA TRP A 727 7.64 23.38 -44.45
C TRP A 727 8.72 24.03 -43.59
N ALA A 728 9.61 23.23 -43.01
CA ALA A 728 10.71 23.74 -42.19
C ALA A 728 11.67 24.62 -42.99
N SER A 729 12.08 24.19 -44.20
CA SER A 729 13.00 24.96 -45.06
C SER A 729 12.43 26.33 -45.41
N ARG A 730 11.15 26.42 -45.80
CA ARG A 730 10.46 27.70 -46.01
C ARG A 730 10.39 28.53 -44.75
N GLY A 731 9.97 27.94 -43.62
CA GLY A 731 9.89 28.63 -42.34
C GLY A 731 11.19 29.33 -41.96
N TYR A 732 12.32 28.61 -42.05
CA TYR A 732 13.65 29.19 -41.83
C TYR A 732 14.01 30.28 -42.85
N SER A 733 13.67 30.10 -44.13
CA SER A 733 13.93 31.10 -45.17
C SER A 733 13.21 32.43 -44.91
N TYR A 734 11.91 32.39 -44.62
CA TYR A 734 11.14 33.61 -44.35
C TYR A 734 11.49 34.21 -42.98
N ALA A 735 11.82 33.39 -41.96
CA ALA A 735 12.34 33.90 -40.69
C ALA A 735 13.65 34.68 -40.88
N ALA A 736 14.59 34.16 -41.67
CA ALA A 736 15.84 34.86 -42.02
C ALA A 736 15.57 36.17 -42.79
N ALA A 737 14.63 36.14 -43.74
CA ALA A 737 14.24 37.33 -44.50
C ALA A 737 13.62 38.43 -43.61
N ILE A 738 12.70 38.07 -42.71
CA ILE A 738 12.09 39.02 -41.77
C ILE A 738 13.16 39.59 -40.84
N VAL A 739 14.09 38.78 -40.31
CA VAL A 739 15.20 39.27 -39.47
C VAL A 739 16.08 40.27 -40.25
N LEU A 740 16.33 40.06 -41.55
CA LEU A 740 17.09 41.00 -42.38
C LEU A 740 16.33 42.32 -42.65
N VAL A 741 15.03 42.26 -42.97
CA VAL A 741 14.17 43.46 -43.12
C VAL A 741 14.16 44.29 -41.83
N MET A 742 14.02 43.61 -40.69
CA MET A 742 13.99 44.26 -39.39
C MET A 742 15.37 44.78 -38.97
N LEU A 743 16.46 44.06 -39.25
CA LEU A 743 17.81 44.55 -39.02
C LEU A 743 18.08 45.82 -39.82
N ALA A 744 17.78 45.83 -41.13
CA ALA A 744 17.90 47.02 -41.96
C ALA A 744 17.09 48.21 -41.39
N ARG A 745 15.89 47.94 -40.83
CA ARG A 745 15.03 48.95 -40.20
C ARG A 745 15.55 49.48 -38.86
N PHE A 746 16.37 48.74 -38.14
CA PHE A 746 16.98 49.22 -36.89
C PHE A 746 18.34 49.87 -37.12
N GLU A 747 19.15 49.37 -38.06
CA GLU A 747 20.46 49.93 -38.41
C GLU A 747 20.35 51.24 -39.19
N LEU A 748 19.52 51.28 -40.24
CA LEU A 748 19.35 52.44 -41.12
C LEU A 748 18.26 53.41 -40.62
N GLY A 749 18.05 53.51 -39.31
CA GLY A 749 17.13 54.51 -38.74
C GLY A 749 15.66 54.36 -39.19
N ARG A 750 14.92 55.48 -39.17
CA ARG A 750 13.48 55.50 -39.46
C ARG A 750 13.16 55.90 -40.90
N THR A 751 14.03 56.67 -41.55
CA THR A 751 13.76 57.25 -42.88
C THR A 751 14.56 56.51 -43.95
N GLU A 752 15.80 56.13 -43.67
CA GLU A 752 16.72 55.49 -44.61
C GLU A 752 16.50 53.97 -44.75
N ALA A 753 15.73 53.35 -43.85
CA ALA A 753 15.36 51.92 -43.88
C ALA A 753 14.82 51.44 -45.24
N VAL A 754 14.14 52.30 -45.98
CA VAL A 754 13.57 52.00 -47.31
C VAL A 754 14.67 51.66 -48.33
N LEU A 755 15.84 52.31 -48.22
CA LEU A 755 17.00 52.01 -49.06
C LEU A 755 17.50 50.59 -48.82
N GLY A 756 17.57 50.16 -47.54
CA GLY A 756 17.92 48.80 -47.16
C GLY A 756 16.90 47.77 -47.64
N TRP A 757 15.60 48.07 -47.54
CA TRP A 757 14.54 47.18 -48.02
C TRP A 757 14.53 47.05 -49.55
N ALA A 758 14.79 48.13 -50.29
CA ALA A 758 14.97 48.07 -51.74
C ALA A 758 16.21 47.23 -52.11
N ALA A 759 17.36 47.44 -51.44
CA ALA A 759 18.56 46.64 -51.66
C ALA A 759 18.32 45.13 -51.38
N LEU A 760 17.61 44.80 -50.29
CA LEU A 760 17.20 43.42 -49.99
C LEU A 760 16.26 42.85 -51.06
N ALA A 761 15.29 43.65 -51.55
CA ALA A 761 14.39 43.24 -52.62
C ALA A 761 15.17 42.87 -53.90
N LEU A 762 16.13 43.70 -54.32
CA LEU A 762 16.96 43.41 -55.48
C LEU A 762 17.86 42.20 -55.25
N GLY A 763 18.50 42.10 -54.08
CA GLY A 763 19.35 40.97 -53.72
C GLY A 763 18.60 39.64 -53.78
N TRP A 764 17.41 39.57 -53.16
CA TRP A 764 16.57 38.37 -53.22
C TRP A 764 16.02 38.06 -54.60
N LEU A 765 15.78 39.06 -55.46
CA LEU A 765 15.43 38.80 -56.86
C LEU A 765 16.60 38.14 -57.59
N ILE A 766 17.81 38.68 -57.43
CA ILE A 766 19.03 38.14 -58.04
C ILE A 766 19.28 36.70 -57.57
N PHE A 767 19.18 36.41 -56.26
CA PHE A 767 19.31 35.05 -55.74
C PHE A 767 18.18 34.12 -56.21
N GLY A 768 16.93 34.58 -56.24
CA GLY A 768 15.77 33.80 -56.69
C GLY A 768 15.76 33.51 -58.20
N ILE A 769 16.45 34.33 -59.01
CA ILE A 769 16.74 34.04 -60.42
C ILE A 769 17.94 33.10 -60.53
N ALA A 770 19.06 33.42 -59.88
CA ALA A 770 20.33 32.69 -60.00
C ALA A 770 20.25 31.23 -59.49
N TRP A 771 19.46 30.98 -58.45
CA TRP A 771 19.24 29.64 -57.89
C TRP A 771 17.91 29.01 -58.29
N GLN A 772 17.16 29.64 -59.21
CA GLN A 772 15.81 29.19 -59.63
C GLN A 772 14.85 28.96 -58.45
N ASP A 773 15.01 29.78 -57.40
CA ASP A 773 14.39 29.59 -56.10
C ASP A 773 13.19 30.51 -55.92
N ARG A 774 12.01 29.92 -55.94
CA ARG A 774 10.73 30.63 -55.86
C ARG A 774 10.58 31.42 -54.57
N ASP A 775 11.04 30.90 -53.43
CA ASP A 775 10.81 31.54 -52.13
C ASP A 775 11.64 32.83 -51.97
N PHE A 776 12.85 32.88 -52.53
CA PHE A 776 13.61 34.13 -52.64
C PHE A 776 12.92 35.17 -53.52
N ARG A 777 12.30 34.76 -54.64
CA ARG A 777 11.53 35.69 -55.48
C ARG A 777 10.33 36.29 -54.73
N PHE A 778 9.61 35.50 -53.92
CA PHE A 778 8.54 36.04 -53.07
C PHE A 778 9.04 36.99 -51.98
N GLN A 779 10.19 36.70 -51.36
CA GLN A 779 10.82 37.62 -50.40
C GLN A 779 11.18 38.96 -51.07
N SER A 780 11.62 38.93 -52.33
CA SER A 780 11.82 40.14 -53.14
C SER A 780 10.52 40.92 -53.35
N TYR A 781 9.43 40.27 -53.79
CA TYR A 781 8.15 40.95 -54.04
C TYR A 781 7.59 41.59 -52.76
N LEU A 782 7.71 40.91 -51.61
CA LEU A 782 7.29 41.44 -50.32
C LEU A 782 8.15 42.62 -49.86
N ALA A 783 9.47 42.53 -50.00
CA ALA A 783 10.37 43.64 -49.67
C ALA A 783 10.17 44.86 -50.57
N ALA A 784 9.90 44.67 -51.86
CA ALA A 784 9.56 45.73 -52.80
C ALA A 784 8.21 46.38 -52.47
N ALA A 785 7.19 45.60 -52.09
CA ALA A 785 5.91 46.11 -51.63
C ALA A 785 6.04 46.92 -50.33
N LEU A 786 6.83 46.45 -49.36
CA LEU A 786 7.12 47.18 -48.11
C LEU A 786 7.90 48.49 -48.37
N ALA A 787 8.88 48.45 -49.27
CA ALA A 787 9.63 49.64 -49.68
C ALA A 787 8.72 50.65 -50.41
N PHE A 788 7.81 50.18 -51.27
CA PHE A 788 6.80 50.99 -51.93
C PHE A 788 5.82 51.65 -50.94
N GLU A 789 5.21 50.85 -50.06
CA GLU A 789 4.22 51.32 -49.08
C GLU A 789 4.85 52.38 -48.16
N ARG A 790 6.07 52.13 -47.68
CA ARG A 790 6.80 53.08 -46.84
C ARG A 790 7.25 54.34 -47.60
N SER A 791 7.60 54.21 -48.87
CA SER A 791 7.91 55.35 -49.74
C SER A 791 6.70 56.29 -49.85
N TRP A 792 5.52 55.72 -50.17
CA TRP A 792 4.26 56.45 -50.21
C TRP A 792 3.91 57.03 -48.85
N ALA A 793 3.70 56.19 -47.84
CA ALA A 793 3.08 56.56 -46.58
C ALA A 793 3.97 57.43 -45.67
N THR A 794 5.25 57.62 -45.99
CA THR A 794 6.15 58.40 -45.13
C THR A 794 7.21 59.17 -45.90
N ASN A 795 7.99 58.53 -46.78
CA ASN A 795 9.21 59.18 -47.28
C ASN A 795 8.96 60.38 -48.22
N PHE A 796 7.86 60.40 -48.99
CA PHE A 796 7.52 61.60 -49.79
C PHE A 796 7.22 62.84 -48.93
N TYR A 797 6.81 62.67 -47.66
CA TYR A 797 6.49 63.77 -46.75
C TYR A 797 7.68 64.24 -45.90
N LEU A 798 8.90 63.75 -46.16
CA LEU A 798 10.10 64.15 -45.42
C LEU A 798 10.60 65.53 -45.86
N THR A 799 10.77 66.41 -44.86
CA THR A 799 11.20 67.80 -45.04
C THR A 799 12.68 68.04 -44.69
N GLY A 800 13.43 66.97 -44.38
CA GLY A 800 14.86 67.06 -44.03
C GLY A 800 15.79 67.20 -45.23
N SER A 801 17.09 67.24 -44.95
CA SER A 801 18.17 67.21 -45.95
C SER A 801 19.14 66.06 -45.62
N PHE A 802 19.51 65.29 -46.64
CA PHE A 802 20.39 64.13 -46.53
C PHE A 802 21.51 64.27 -47.57
N TYR A 803 22.76 64.40 -47.11
CA TYR A 803 23.93 64.75 -47.95
C TYR A 803 23.72 65.97 -48.89
N GLY A 804 22.94 66.96 -48.45
CA GLY A 804 22.66 68.19 -49.21
C GLY A 804 21.52 68.09 -50.23
N LEU A 805 20.91 66.91 -50.40
CA LEU A 805 19.69 66.71 -51.18
C LEU A 805 18.46 66.69 -50.26
N PRO A 806 17.25 67.08 -50.75
CA PRO A 806 16.01 66.87 -50.01
C PRO A 806 15.85 65.39 -49.64
N GLU A 807 15.58 65.10 -48.36
CA GLU A 807 15.57 63.74 -47.81
C GLU A 807 14.54 62.83 -48.51
N ARG A 808 13.40 63.40 -48.93
CA ARG A 808 12.43 62.72 -49.80
C ARG A 808 13.08 62.17 -51.07
N ILE A 809 13.77 63.01 -51.84
CA ILE A 809 14.44 62.63 -53.11
C ILE A 809 15.54 61.60 -52.83
N ALA A 810 16.38 61.88 -51.83
CA ALA A 810 17.51 61.03 -51.47
C ALA A 810 17.08 59.63 -51.02
N THR A 811 15.88 59.46 -50.45
CA THR A 811 15.36 58.17 -50.01
C THR A 811 14.43 57.48 -51.02
N THR A 812 13.67 58.20 -51.85
CA THR A 812 12.71 57.58 -52.79
C THR A 812 13.27 57.33 -54.20
N VAL A 813 14.17 58.18 -54.71
CA VAL A 813 14.76 57.97 -56.05
C VAL A 813 15.56 56.67 -56.16
N PRO A 814 16.40 56.27 -55.16
CA PRO A 814 17.08 54.98 -55.23
C PRO A 814 16.12 53.78 -55.20
N VAL A 815 14.99 53.89 -54.50
CA VAL A 815 13.95 52.84 -54.46
C VAL A 815 13.29 52.69 -55.82
N ILE A 816 12.92 53.80 -56.47
CA ILE A 816 12.43 53.83 -57.85
C ILE A 816 13.44 53.19 -58.80
N ALA A 817 14.71 53.58 -58.74
CA ALA A 817 15.76 53.05 -59.58
C ALA A 817 15.91 51.53 -59.40
N VAL A 818 15.90 51.06 -58.15
CA VAL A 818 15.95 49.62 -57.83
C VAL A 818 14.74 48.86 -58.38
N LEU A 819 13.53 49.41 -58.33
CA LEU A 819 12.34 48.77 -58.93
C LEU A 819 12.45 48.66 -60.45
N TYR A 820 13.01 49.66 -61.14
CA TYR A 820 13.28 49.56 -62.58
C TYR A 820 14.42 48.59 -62.92
N VAL A 821 15.47 48.51 -62.10
CA VAL A 821 16.52 47.49 -62.24
C VAL A 821 15.93 46.09 -62.03
N ALA A 822 15.05 45.90 -61.03
CA ALA A 822 14.33 44.64 -60.81
C ALA A 822 13.45 44.24 -62.01
N ASN A 823 12.70 45.19 -62.59
CA ASN A 823 11.95 45.01 -63.84
C ASN A 823 12.87 44.59 -65.00
N ALA A 824 14.04 45.23 -65.14
CA ALA A 824 15.04 44.88 -66.15
C ALA A 824 15.63 43.46 -65.92
N CYS A 825 15.89 43.06 -64.67
CA CYS A 825 16.31 41.69 -64.33
C CYS A 825 15.25 40.66 -64.73
N CYS A 826 13.96 40.92 -64.42
CA CYS A 826 12.85 40.07 -64.86
C CYS A 826 12.72 40.00 -66.39
N LEU A 827 13.01 41.10 -67.10
CA LEU A 827 13.02 41.15 -68.57
C LEU A 827 14.19 40.36 -69.17
N ALA A 828 15.38 40.40 -68.57
CA ALA A 828 16.58 39.71 -69.06
C ALA A 828 16.57 38.19 -68.78
N ARG A 829 15.81 37.74 -67.78
CA ARG A 829 15.77 36.34 -67.31
C ARG A 829 14.33 35.80 -67.24
N ARG A 830 13.53 36.04 -68.28
CA ARG A 830 12.11 35.59 -68.37
C ARG A 830 11.94 34.08 -68.22
N ASP A 831 12.97 33.32 -68.57
CA ASP A 831 13.06 31.87 -68.44
C ASP A 831 13.03 31.37 -66.99
N ALA A 832 13.39 32.20 -66.01
CA ALA A 832 13.41 31.85 -64.59
C ALA A 832 12.03 31.93 -63.89
N PHE A 833 10.99 32.40 -64.58
CA PHE A 833 9.66 32.65 -64.01
C PHE A 833 8.63 31.63 -64.53
N ALA A 834 7.59 31.38 -63.73
CA ALA A 834 6.53 30.46 -64.12
C ALA A 834 5.80 30.92 -65.39
N ARG A 835 5.65 30.01 -66.37
CA ARG A 835 4.78 30.21 -67.53
C ARG A 835 3.42 29.58 -67.24
N ILE A 836 2.35 30.30 -67.53
CA ILE A 836 0.97 29.78 -67.40
C ILE A 836 0.50 29.37 -68.79
N GLY A 837 0.11 28.10 -68.96
CA GLY A 837 -0.44 27.60 -70.21
C GLY A 837 -1.80 28.21 -70.54
N ALA A 838 -2.11 28.36 -71.83
CA ALA A 838 -3.44 28.79 -72.26
C ALA A 838 -4.49 27.75 -71.82
N GLY A 839 -5.32 28.12 -70.84
CA GLY A 839 -6.35 27.25 -70.25
C GLY A 839 -6.03 26.69 -68.86
N GLU A 840 -4.84 26.90 -68.30
CA GLU A 840 -4.52 26.42 -66.95
C GLU A 840 -5.01 27.38 -65.84
N THR A 841 -5.77 26.85 -64.88
CA THR A 841 -6.14 27.58 -63.66
C THR A 841 -4.97 27.63 -62.68
N ALA A 842 -4.05 28.57 -62.89
CA ALA A 842 -2.91 28.79 -62.00
C ALA A 842 -3.34 29.35 -60.63
N GLY A 843 -2.80 28.78 -59.54
CA GLY A 843 -3.01 29.31 -58.19
C GLY A 843 -2.46 30.74 -58.02
N ARG A 844 -3.08 31.55 -57.16
CA ARG A 844 -2.80 33.00 -57.00
C ARG A 844 -1.31 33.36 -56.92
N LEU A 845 -0.51 32.59 -56.16
CA LEU A 845 0.94 32.81 -56.06
C LEU A 845 1.64 32.59 -57.41
N THR A 846 1.24 31.61 -58.22
CA THR A 846 1.87 31.36 -59.53
C THR A 846 1.57 32.48 -60.51
N LEU A 847 0.38 33.08 -60.42
CA LEU A 847 0.03 34.27 -61.18
C LEU A 847 0.85 35.51 -60.78
N ILE A 848 1.19 35.68 -59.49
CA ILE A 848 2.09 36.75 -59.05
C ILE A 848 3.52 36.55 -59.59
N ASP A 849 4.08 35.34 -59.47
CA ASP A 849 5.44 35.03 -59.95
C ASP A 849 5.56 35.18 -61.48
N ALA A 850 4.53 34.77 -62.24
CA ALA A 850 4.47 34.95 -63.69
C ALA A 850 4.39 36.44 -64.11
N ASN A 851 3.82 37.31 -63.27
CA ASN A 851 3.64 38.74 -63.54
C ASN A 851 4.64 39.63 -62.79
N ALA A 852 5.71 39.07 -62.23
CA ALA A 852 6.74 39.79 -61.45
C ALA A 852 7.27 41.06 -62.15
N ARG A 853 7.51 40.98 -63.46
CA ARG A 853 7.94 42.12 -64.27
C ARG A 853 6.94 43.28 -64.22
N VAL A 854 5.65 42.97 -64.37
CA VAL A 854 4.56 43.96 -64.34
C VAL A 854 4.43 44.55 -62.94
N LEU A 855 4.55 43.72 -61.90
CA LEU A 855 4.54 44.18 -60.50
C LEU A 855 5.64 45.23 -60.24
N PHE A 856 6.91 44.92 -60.53
CA PHE A 856 8.00 45.89 -60.33
C PHE A 856 7.84 47.16 -61.17
N SER A 857 7.39 47.02 -62.43
CA SER A 857 7.14 48.17 -63.30
C SER A 857 6.03 49.07 -62.78
N LEU A 858 4.92 48.50 -62.28
CA LEU A 858 3.80 49.26 -61.72
C LEU A 858 4.20 49.99 -60.44
N LEU A 859 4.88 49.30 -59.50
CA LEU A 859 5.37 49.92 -58.27
C LEU A 859 6.37 51.05 -58.57
N GLY A 860 7.29 50.85 -59.51
CA GLY A 860 8.27 51.85 -59.94
C GLY A 860 7.64 53.08 -60.58
N THR A 861 6.79 52.87 -61.60
CA THR A 861 6.09 53.97 -62.29
C THR A 861 5.18 54.75 -61.34
N PHE A 862 4.46 54.07 -60.45
CA PHE A 862 3.57 54.75 -59.51
C PHE A 862 4.34 55.63 -58.50
N LEU A 863 5.50 55.18 -58.02
CA LEU A 863 6.36 56.04 -57.19
C LEU A 863 6.97 57.22 -57.97
N VAL A 864 7.27 57.06 -59.27
CA VAL A 864 7.67 58.20 -60.13
C VAL A 864 6.54 59.22 -60.23
N THR A 865 5.31 58.77 -60.54
CA THR A 865 4.14 59.65 -60.65
C THR A 865 3.88 60.41 -59.35
N LEU A 866 3.98 59.74 -58.19
CA LEU A 866 3.88 60.40 -56.88
C LEU A 866 5.03 61.36 -56.60
N LEU A 867 6.28 61.00 -56.91
CA LEU A 867 7.43 61.87 -56.70
C LEU A 867 7.27 63.18 -57.49
N LEU A 868 6.87 63.08 -58.76
CA LEU A 868 6.63 64.24 -59.61
C LEU A 868 5.45 65.10 -59.11
N TYR A 869 4.40 64.46 -58.59
CA TYR A 869 3.27 65.17 -57.95
C TYR A 869 3.68 65.99 -56.73
N TYR A 870 4.62 65.49 -55.91
CA TYR A 870 5.09 66.21 -54.72
C TYR A 870 6.25 67.19 -54.99
N GLU A 871 7.00 67.02 -56.09
CA GLU A 871 8.15 67.86 -56.41
C GLU A 871 7.81 69.00 -57.40
N VAL A 872 6.96 68.75 -58.39
CA VAL A 872 6.71 69.69 -59.50
C VAL A 872 5.46 70.53 -59.23
N GLN A 873 5.65 71.83 -59.04
CA GLN A 873 4.56 72.76 -58.72
C GLN A 873 3.86 73.32 -59.97
N GLY A 874 2.53 73.45 -59.89
CA GLY A 874 1.72 74.20 -60.86
C GLY A 874 1.67 73.59 -62.27
N ASN A 875 1.62 74.46 -63.28
CA ASN A 875 1.38 74.08 -64.68
C ASN A 875 2.46 73.17 -65.30
N LEU A 876 3.63 73.02 -64.66
CA LEU A 876 4.70 72.13 -65.10
C LEU A 876 4.42 70.66 -64.76
N LEU A 877 3.50 70.35 -63.84
CA LEU A 877 3.17 68.98 -63.45
C LEU A 877 2.64 68.16 -64.64
N THR A 878 1.79 68.76 -65.47
CA THR A 878 1.24 68.12 -66.68
C THR A 878 2.33 67.83 -67.72
N ILE A 879 3.39 68.65 -67.76
CA ILE A 879 4.55 68.43 -68.64
C ILE A 879 5.46 67.34 -68.05
N ALA A 880 5.60 67.27 -66.73
CA ALA A 880 6.40 66.25 -66.06
C ALA A 880 5.76 64.85 -66.08
N TRP A 881 4.43 64.76 -66.17
CA TRP A 881 3.69 63.52 -66.33
C TRP A 881 3.58 63.01 -67.78
N ALA A 882 3.97 63.82 -68.77
CA ALA A 882 3.95 63.48 -70.19
C ALA A 882 5.29 62.88 -70.66
#